data_AF-A0A922MKA4-F1
#
_entry.id   AF-A0A922MKA4-F1
#
_cell.length_a   1.000
_cell.length_b   1.000
_cell.length_c   1.000
_cell.angle_alpha   90.00
_cell.angle_beta   90.00
_cell.angle_gamma   90.00
#
_symmetry.space_group_name_H-M   'P 1'
#
loop_
_entity.id
_entity.type
_entity.pdbx_description
1 polymer ?
#
loop_
_entity_poly.entity_id
_entity_poly.type
_entity_poly.pdbx_seq_one_letter_code
_entity_poly.pdbx_strand_id
1 'polypeptide(L)'
;MVTSGAVAFGRQKLTQELLMSLSMRETLSPSDHTREDAGSILDPRAAAAVGQSELMSMYDAMFSQYNVLVTKPDFYNEETRKNLFCTLSELISLNIVPIVNTNDAVSPPMYIHDDTVVPGTGKKGIGIKDNDSLSALLAAEIQSDLLIMMSDVDGIYNKPPWEDGARMMHTYTSKERDQVQFGQKSKVGTGGMDSKVNAATWAMARGVSVVICNGMQEKAIKTIINGRKVGTFFTDSVTTSAAASSVDVLAENARSGSRVLQRLSPGERASAIHTLADLLVSKQEEILEANTKDLEEATKSGLAKPLLSRLSLSPSKLKTLSVGLKQIADSSYENVGKVLRKTKLAENLVLQQVSVPIGVLLVIFESRPDSLPQVAALAMASANGLLLKGGKEAAHSNKALMGLVKESLKGVGADDAISLVSTREEISDLLSMEKHIDLIIPRGSSELVRNIQKQSQHIPVLGHAEGICHVYLDKDADPAKALKIVRDAKCDYPAACNAMETLLIHEDHLSNDLFNDICNMLKKEGVKIHAGPKLASQLTFGPPPARSMKFEYGALECCIEVVKDMDDAIDHIHKFGSSHTDVIVTENDSSAKHFLRSVDSACVFHNVSSRFADGFRFGLGAEVGISTARIHARGPVGVEGLLTTKWILEGTDHTAAEFNEGKRNWLHETLPVN
;
A
#
# COMPACT_ATOMS: atom_id res chain seq x y z
N MET A 1 31.44 16.00 -29.41
CA MET A 1 31.88 14.58 -29.43
C MET A 1 32.03 14.12 -28.00
N VAL A 2 31.07 13.37 -27.49
CA VAL A 2 31.20 12.63 -26.22
C VAL A 2 31.89 11.31 -26.54
N THR A 3 32.62 10.80 -25.58
CA THR A 3 33.71 9.85 -25.77
C THR A 3 33.73 8.94 -24.53
N SER A 4 34.25 7.72 -24.63
CA SER A 4 34.37 6.79 -23.49
C SER A 4 34.89 7.47 -22.21
N GLY A 5 34.58 6.93 -21.02
CA GLY A 5 35.02 7.50 -19.74
C GLY A 5 36.51 7.90 -19.73
N ALA A 6 37.34 7.10 -20.40
CA ALA A 6 38.75 7.37 -20.62
C ALA A 6 39.03 8.67 -21.39
N VAL A 7 38.26 9.01 -22.40
CA VAL A 7 38.47 10.24 -23.17
C VAL A 7 37.96 11.47 -22.43
N ALA A 8 36.91 11.33 -21.61
CA ALA A 8 36.45 12.43 -20.75
C ALA A 8 37.51 12.79 -19.71
N PHE A 9 38.03 11.78 -18.99
CA PHE A 9 39.15 11.94 -18.06
C PHE A 9 40.41 12.47 -18.76
N GLY A 10 40.76 11.91 -19.91
CA GLY A 10 41.94 12.33 -20.65
C GLY A 10 41.83 13.74 -21.21
N ARG A 11 40.64 14.20 -21.61
CA ARG A 11 40.42 15.62 -21.96
C ARG A 11 40.63 16.53 -20.77
N GLN A 12 40.10 16.18 -19.60
CA GLN A 12 40.28 16.99 -18.39
C GLN A 12 41.77 17.11 -18.04
N LYS A 13 42.49 15.99 -18.04
CA LYS A 13 43.92 15.94 -17.73
C LYS A 13 44.78 16.64 -18.77
N LEU A 14 44.54 16.38 -20.06
CA LEU A 14 45.26 17.07 -21.14
C LEU A 14 44.99 18.56 -21.13
N THR A 15 43.76 19.00 -20.82
CA THR A 15 43.45 20.42 -20.68
C THR A 15 44.20 21.03 -19.50
N GLN A 16 44.27 20.34 -18.36
CA GLN A 16 45.02 20.78 -17.19
C GLN A 16 46.53 20.88 -17.47
N GLU A 17 47.13 19.88 -18.12
CA GLU A 17 48.54 19.88 -18.54
C GLU A 17 48.84 20.94 -19.60
N LEU A 18 47.90 21.15 -20.54
CA LEU A 18 48.02 22.24 -21.51
C LEU A 18 48.02 23.59 -20.79
N LEU A 19 47.11 23.79 -19.83
CA LEU A 19 47.03 25.02 -19.03
C LEU A 19 48.27 25.25 -18.17
N MET A 20 48.86 24.19 -17.60
CA MET A 20 50.10 24.28 -16.81
C MET A 20 51.34 24.54 -17.67
N SER A 21 51.37 24.06 -18.92
CA SER A 21 52.50 24.25 -19.84
C SER A 21 52.47 25.58 -20.63
N LEU A 22 51.35 26.31 -20.60
CA LEU A 22 51.19 27.59 -21.28
C LEU A 22 52.24 28.63 -20.87
N SER A 23 52.59 28.73 -19.59
CA SER A 23 53.54 29.77 -19.12
C SER A 23 54.96 29.57 -19.64
N MET A 24 55.40 28.32 -19.84
CA MET A 24 56.70 27.97 -20.42
C MET A 24 56.72 28.09 -21.95
N ARG A 25 55.60 27.80 -22.62
CA ARG A 25 55.49 27.94 -24.08
C ARG A 25 55.43 29.40 -24.53
N GLU A 26 54.70 30.24 -23.80
CA GLU A 26 54.65 31.69 -24.06
C GLU A 26 56.03 32.37 -23.89
N THR A 27 56.92 31.80 -23.07
CA THR A 27 58.30 32.30 -22.92
C THR A 27 59.25 31.85 -24.03
N LEU A 28 58.97 30.71 -24.69
CA LEU A 28 59.85 30.11 -25.72
C LEU A 28 59.43 30.46 -27.16
N SER A 29 58.17 30.79 -27.42
CA SER A 29 57.65 31.15 -28.74
C SER A 29 56.53 32.19 -28.65
N PRO A 30 56.82 33.49 -28.87
CA PRO A 30 55.82 34.57 -28.79
C PRO A 30 54.78 34.57 -29.92
N SER A 31 54.93 33.72 -30.94
CA SER A 31 54.09 33.68 -32.15
C SER A 31 53.21 32.42 -32.25
N ASP A 32 53.07 31.65 -31.17
CA ASP A 32 52.29 30.41 -31.17
C ASP A 32 50.81 30.68 -30.85
N HIS A 33 49.93 30.66 -31.86
CA HIS A 33 48.50 30.98 -31.75
C HIS A 33 47.63 29.85 -31.16
N THR A 34 48.21 28.95 -30.36
CA THR A 34 47.49 27.81 -29.75
C THR A 34 46.46 28.21 -28.69
N ARG A 35 46.42 29.50 -28.30
CA ARG A 35 45.53 30.04 -27.28
C ARG A 35 44.08 30.20 -27.75
N GLU A 36 43.84 30.43 -29.05
CA GLU A 36 42.48 30.56 -29.62
C GLU A 36 41.83 29.20 -29.95
N ASP A 37 42.63 28.12 -30.01
CA ASP A 37 42.21 26.79 -30.46
C ASP A 37 42.26 25.70 -29.36
N ALA A 38 42.59 26.05 -28.12
CA ALA A 38 42.73 25.09 -27.01
C ALA A 38 41.46 24.27 -26.72
N GLY A 39 40.28 24.77 -27.08
CA GLY A 39 39.01 24.06 -26.94
C GLY A 39 38.68 23.08 -28.09
N SER A 40 39.34 23.21 -29.25
CA SER A 40 38.95 22.53 -30.50
C SER A 40 39.93 21.44 -30.97
N ILE A 41 41.19 21.44 -30.49
CA ILE A 41 42.29 20.62 -31.06
C ILE A 41 42.60 19.29 -30.33
N LEU A 42 41.92 18.94 -29.24
CA LEU A 42 42.21 17.65 -28.57
C LEU A 42 41.58 16.46 -29.30
N ASP A 43 42.40 15.76 -30.10
CA ASP A 43 42.05 14.51 -30.77
C ASP A 43 41.47 13.52 -29.75
N PRO A 44 40.23 13.04 -29.94
CA PRO A 44 39.61 12.01 -29.09
C PRO A 44 40.50 10.79 -28.86
N ARG A 45 41.37 10.41 -29.79
CA ARG A 45 42.30 9.28 -29.63
C ARG A 45 43.39 9.55 -28.61
N ALA A 46 43.97 10.75 -28.64
CA ALA A 46 45.00 11.16 -27.69
C ALA A 46 44.41 11.27 -26.28
N ALA A 47 43.20 11.82 -26.17
CA ALA A 47 42.48 11.86 -24.91
C ALA A 47 42.07 10.47 -24.41
N ALA A 48 41.66 9.54 -25.28
CA ALA A 48 41.40 8.14 -24.90
C ALA A 48 42.63 7.50 -24.25
N ALA A 49 43.78 7.61 -24.91
CA ALA A 49 45.01 6.98 -24.48
C ALA A 49 45.46 7.46 -23.09
N VAL A 50 45.40 8.78 -22.86
CA VAL A 50 45.83 9.38 -21.58
C VAL A 50 44.89 9.00 -20.45
N GLY A 51 43.58 9.17 -20.62
CA GLY A 51 42.65 8.90 -19.52
C GLY A 51 42.37 7.41 -19.29
N GLN A 52 42.70 6.50 -20.22
CA GLN A 52 42.59 5.06 -19.98
C GLN A 52 43.52 4.60 -18.85
N SER A 53 44.75 5.16 -18.78
CA SER A 53 45.72 4.81 -17.73
C SER A 53 45.22 5.18 -16.33
N GLU A 54 44.56 6.32 -16.22
CA GLU A 54 44.05 6.88 -14.97
C GLU A 54 42.75 6.20 -14.54
N LEU A 55 41.87 5.90 -15.51
CA LEU A 55 40.67 5.12 -15.28
C LEU A 55 41.01 3.70 -14.80
N MET A 56 42.07 3.10 -15.34
CA MET A 56 42.56 1.81 -14.84
C MET A 56 43.11 1.92 -13.42
N SER A 57 43.92 2.94 -13.13
CA SER A 57 44.41 3.19 -11.77
C SER A 57 43.27 3.41 -10.77
N MET A 58 42.18 4.04 -11.20
CA MET A 58 41.00 4.26 -10.36
C MET A 58 40.25 2.95 -10.10
N TYR A 59 40.08 2.10 -11.11
CA TYR A 59 39.49 0.77 -10.94
C TYR A 59 40.35 -0.13 -10.05
N ASP A 60 41.66 -0.12 -10.21
CA ASP A 60 42.57 -0.86 -9.34
C ASP A 60 42.43 -0.38 -7.87
N ALA A 61 42.36 0.94 -7.65
CA ALA A 61 42.19 1.53 -6.32
C ALA A 61 40.82 1.24 -5.69
N MET A 62 39.74 1.24 -6.48
CA MET A 62 38.37 1.07 -5.98
C MET A 62 37.99 -0.40 -5.78
N PHE A 63 38.44 -1.29 -6.66
CA PHE A 63 37.93 -2.67 -6.71
C PHE A 63 38.98 -3.73 -6.35
N SER A 64 40.29 -3.43 -6.34
CA SER A 64 41.36 -4.41 -6.06
C SER A 64 41.22 -5.74 -6.86
N GLN A 65 40.59 -5.69 -8.04
CA GLN A 65 40.20 -6.84 -8.87
C GLN A 65 40.95 -6.84 -10.21
N TYR A 66 40.95 -7.99 -10.90
CA TYR A 66 41.60 -8.12 -12.20
C TYR A 66 40.78 -7.47 -13.32
N ASN A 67 41.39 -6.53 -14.04
CA ASN A 67 40.78 -5.78 -15.13
C ASN A 67 41.14 -6.38 -16.50
N VAL A 68 40.16 -6.47 -17.42
CA VAL A 68 40.38 -6.99 -18.78
C VAL A 68 40.12 -5.88 -19.80
N LEU A 69 41.17 -5.51 -20.55
CA LEU A 69 41.05 -4.56 -21.66
C LEU A 69 40.72 -5.31 -22.95
N VAL A 70 39.69 -4.84 -23.63
CA VAL A 70 39.26 -5.40 -24.91
C VAL A 70 39.31 -4.34 -26.01
N THR A 71 39.69 -4.79 -27.20
CA THR A 71 39.71 -4.00 -28.43
C THR A 71 38.61 -4.51 -29.38
N LYS A 72 38.20 -3.67 -30.34
CA LYS A 72 37.17 -4.06 -31.32
C LYS A 72 37.52 -5.36 -32.08
N PRO A 73 38.77 -5.58 -32.55
CA PRO A 73 39.17 -6.83 -33.20
C PRO A 73 38.94 -8.09 -32.37
N ASP A 74 39.00 -8.01 -31.03
CA ASP A 74 38.81 -9.17 -30.15
C ASP A 74 37.42 -9.79 -30.30
N PHE A 75 36.41 -9.01 -30.70
CA PHE A 75 35.04 -9.47 -30.91
C PHE A 75 34.74 -9.91 -32.35
N TYR A 76 35.52 -9.45 -33.33
CA TYR A 76 35.28 -9.74 -34.75
C TYR A 76 36.01 -11.00 -35.24
N ASN A 77 37.21 -11.26 -34.72
CA ASN A 77 37.96 -12.48 -35.07
C ASN A 77 37.50 -13.65 -34.18
N GLU A 78 37.09 -14.76 -34.80
CA GLU A 78 36.53 -15.91 -34.08
C GLU A 78 37.49 -16.54 -33.07
N GLU A 79 38.78 -16.54 -33.37
CA GLU A 79 39.81 -17.17 -32.54
C GLU A 79 40.11 -16.35 -31.27
N THR A 80 40.31 -15.04 -31.43
CA THR A 80 40.52 -14.12 -30.29
C THR A 80 39.26 -14.00 -29.44
N ARG A 81 38.09 -14.04 -30.07
CA ARG A 81 36.79 -14.03 -29.40
C ARG A 81 36.63 -15.25 -28.50
N LYS A 82 36.95 -16.45 -28.99
CA LYS A 82 36.94 -17.69 -28.17
C LYS A 82 37.89 -17.58 -26.99
N ASN A 83 39.10 -17.06 -27.19
CA ASN A 83 40.08 -16.90 -26.11
C ASN A 83 39.58 -15.93 -25.04
N LEU A 84 39.03 -14.77 -25.43
CA LEU A 84 38.44 -13.81 -24.51
C LEU A 84 37.34 -14.45 -23.65
N PHE A 85 36.47 -15.27 -24.26
CA PHE A 85 35.41 -15.95 -23.52
C PHE A 85 35.91 -17.03 -22.59
N CYS A 86 36.89 -17.84 -23.00
CA CYS A 86 37.53 -18.80 -22.10
C CYS A 86 38.11 -18.08 -20.88
N THR A 87 38.79 -16.95 -21.08
CA THR A 87 39.35 -16.14 -19.99
C THR A 87 38.26 -15.59 -19.07
N LEU A 88 37.17 -15.04 -19.61
CA LEU A 88 36.07 -14.51 -18.79
C LEU A 88 35.39 -15.63 -17.98
N SER A 89 35.16 -16.79 -18.59
CA SER A 89 34.55 -17.95 -17.94
C SER A 89 35.43 -18.50 -16.81
N GLU A 90 36.75 -18.59 -17.04
CA GLU A 90 37.71 -18.99 -16.01
C GLU A 90 37.76 -18.00 -14.85
N LEU A 91 37.79 -16.69 -15.11
CA LEU A 91 37.76 -15.67 -14.07
C LEU A 91 36.49 -15.78 -13.20
N ILE A 92 35.33 -15.96 -13.83
CA ILE A 92 34.05 -16.15 -13.11
C ILE A 92 34.09 -17.45 -12.30
N SER A 93 34.66 -18.54 -12.82
CA SER A 93 34.80 -19.82 -12.10
C SER A 93 35.69 -19.71 -10.85
N LEU A 94 36.61 -18.74 -10.83
CA LEU A 94 37.46 -18.40 -9.69
C LEU A 94 36.82 -17.40 -8.72
N ASN A 95 35.52 -17.10 -8.86
CA ASN A 95 34.79 -16.06 -8.11
C ASN A 95 35.38 -14.65 -8.27
N ILE A 96 36.03 -14.38 -9.40
CA ILE A 96 36.54 -13.04 -9.75
C ILE A 96 35.50 -12.35 -10.62
N VAL A 97 35.18 -11.09 -10.32
CA VAL A 97 34.29 -10.27 -11.14
C VAL A 97 35.14 -9.52 -12.18
N PRO A 98 35.07 -9.88 -13.47
CA PRO A 98 35.86 -9.21 -14.49
C PRO A 98 35.27 -7.84 -14.82
N ILE A 99 36.10 -6.80 -14.80
CA ILE A 99 35.74 -5.46 -15.30
C ILE A 99 36.23 -5.36 -16.74
N VAL A 100 35.28 -5.21 -17.68
CA VAL A 100 35.56 -5.12 -19.12
C VAL A 100 35.30 -3.71 -19.61
N ASN A 101 36.28 -3.13 -20.30
CA ASN A 101 36.15 -1.79 -20.89
C ASN A 101 36.75 -1.75 -22.29
N THR A 102 36.14 -1.00 -23.21
CA THR A 102 36.66 -0.81 -24.58
C THR A 102 37.84 0.14 -24.58
N ASN A 103 38.91 -0.25 -25.28
CA ASN A 103 40.04 0.63 -25.53
C ASN A 103 39.89 1.36 -26.88
N ASP A 104 39.46 2.63 -26.84
CA ASP A 104 39.29 3.49 -28.01
C ASP A 104 40.62 4.01 -28.61
N ALA A 105 41.74 3.83 -27.91
CA ALA A 105 43.03 4.42 -28.30
C ALA A 105 43.71 3.73 -29.50
N VAL A 106 43.37 2.47 -29.79
CA VAL A 106 44.17 1.60 -30.70
C VAL A 106 43.41 1.06 -31.91
N SER A 107 42.12 1.40 -32.07
CA SER A 107 41.31 0.92 -33.20
C SER A 107 40.58 2.06 -33.90
N PRO A 108 40.88 2.36 -35.18
CA PRO A 108 40.00 3.18 -36.00
C PRO A 108 38.60 2.55 -36.05
N PRO A 109 37.52 3.33 -36.25
CA PRO A 109 36.27 2.73 -36.68
C PRO A 109 36.54 2.05 -38.03
N MET A 110 36.55 0.72 -38.05
CA MET A 110 36.44 0.01 -39.32
C MET A 110 35.06 0.38 -39.90
N TYR A 111 35.04 0.88 -41.14
CA TYR A 111 33.80 1.03 -41.91
C TYR A 111 33.25 -0.37 -42.18
N ILE A 112 32.49 -0.92 -41.24
CA ILE A 112 31.65 -2.09 -41.50
C ILE A 112 30.25 -1.54 -41.72
N HIS A 113 29.75 -1.70 -42.95
CA HIS A 113 28.38 -1.40 -43.31
C HIS A 113 27.42 -2.18 -42.39
N ASP A 114 26.40 -1.48 -41.90
CA ASP A 114 25.36 -1.89 -40.93
C ASP A 114 24.45 -3.07 -41.40
N ASP A 115 24.88 -3.92 -42.35
CA ASP A 115 23.99 -4.90 -43.01
C ASP A 115 24.59 -6.30 -43.30
N THR A 116 25.77 -6.67 -42.79
CA THR A 116 26.24 -8.06 -42.96
C THR A 116 25.62 -9.00 -41.93
N VAL A 117 24.79 -9.93 -42.42
CA VAL A 117 24.27 -11.09 -41.69
C VAL A 117 25.45 -11.93 -41.21
N VAL A 118 25.51 -12.24 -39.91
CA VAL A 118 26.50 -13.20 -39.37
C VAL A 118 26.26 -14.56 -40.04
N PRO A 119 27.25 -15.19 -40.69
CA PRO A 119 27.07 -16.48 -41.35
C PRO A 119 26.50 -17.51 -40.36
N GLY A 120 25.35 -18.10 -40.68
CA GLY A 120 24.72 -19.16 -39.89
C GLY A 120 23.61 -18.76 -38.91
N THR A 121 23.33 -17.47 -38.68
CA THR A 121 22.29 -17.06 -37.69
C THR A 121 21.15 -16.18 -38.22
N GLY A 122 21.26 -15.64 -39.44
CA GLY A 122 20.18 -14.87 -40.07
C GLY A 122 19.81 -13.55 -39.36
N LYS A 123 20.55 -13.11 -38.34
CA LYS A 123 20.26 -11.92 -37.52
C LYS A 123 21.30 -10.81 -37.77
N LYS A 124 20.85 -9.54 -37.83
CA LYS A 124 21.71 -8.34 -38.01
C LYS A 124 22.67 -8.16 -36.82
N GLY A 125 23.91 -7.76 -37.10
CA GLY A 125 24.94 -7.45 -36.09
C GLY A 125 24.68 -6.12 -35.37
N ILE A 126 25.24 -5.94 -34.17
CA ILE A 126 25.29 -4.64 -33.48
C ILE A 126 26.70 -4.06 -33.64
N GLY A 127 26.81 -2.84 -34.17
CA GLY A 127 28.10 -2.15 -34.24
C GLY A 127 28.51 -1.64 -32.86
N ILE A 128 29.74 -1.96 -32.40
CA ILE A 128 30.27 -1.48 -31.10
C ILE A 128 30.57 0.02 -31.22
N LYS A 129 29.58 0.85 -30.84
CA LYS A 129 29.64 2.32 -30.85
C LYS A 129 29.80 2.92 -29.45
N ASP A 130 29.28 2.26 -28.42
CA ASP A 130 29.29 2.69 -27.01
C ASP A 130 29.34 1.50 -26.04
N ASN A 131 29.52 1.77 -24.74
CA ASN A 131 29.55 0.74 -23.68
C ASN A 131 28.21 0.01 -23.55
N ASP A 132 27.10 0.68 -23.88
CA ASP A 132 25.76 0.07 -23.89
C ASP A 132 25.72 -1.07 -24.92
N SER A 133 26.18 -0.82 -26.16
CA SER A 133 26.28 -1.84 -27.23
C SER A 133 27.28 -2.95 -26.89
N LEU A 134 28.40 -2.62 -26.25
CA LEU A 134 29.38 -3.60 -25.78
C LEU A 134 28.78 -4.55 -24.74
N SER A 135 28.08 -4.01 -23.75
CA SER A 135 27.45 -4.78 -22.67
C SER A 135 26.38 -5.73 -23.21
N ALA A 136 25.57 -5.28 -24.19
CA ALA A 136 24.57 -6.10 -24.86
C ALA A 136 25.21 -7.23 -25.68
N LEU A 137 26.29 -6.94 -26.43
CA LEU A 137 27.03 -7.94 -27.19
C LEU A 137 27.63 -9.02 -26.28
N LEU A 138 28.31 -8.60 -25.21
CA LEU A 138 28.97 -9.51 -24.28
C LEU A 138 27.96 -10.38 -23.52
N ALA A 139 26.83 -9.80 -23.09
CA ALA A 139 25.74 -10.51 -22.45
C ALA A 139 25.13 -11.59 -23.35
N ALA A 140 24.89 -11.26 -24.63
CA ALA A 140 24.32 -12.21 -25.58
C ALA A 140 25.28 -13.36 -25.94
N GLU A 141 26.58 -13.09 -26.04
CA GLU A 141 27.58 -14.09 -26.39
C GLU A 141 27.93 -15.02 -25.21
N ILE A 142 27.97 -14.51 -23.99
CA ILE A 142 28.16 -15.31 -22.77
C ILE A 142 26.87 -16.05 -22.36
N GLN A 143 25.74 -15.77 -23.01
CA GLN A 143 24.42 -16.28 -22.66
C GLN A 143 24.06 -15.98 -21.19
N SER A 144 24.30 -14.74 -20.77
CA SER A 144 23.96 -14.31 -19.41
C SER A 144 22.44 -14.41 -19.16
N ASP A 145 22.04 -14.85 -17.97
CA ASP A 145 20.63 -14.89 -17.59
C ASP A 145 19.99 -13.48 -17.51
N LEU A 146 20.78 -12.48 -17.07
CA LEU A 146 20.31 -11.12 -16.81
C LEU A 146 21.39 -10.08 -17.12
N LEU A 147 21.02 -9.06 -17.88
CA LEU A 147 21.78 -7.84 -18.11
C LEU A 147 21.11 -6.66 -17.38
N ILE A 148 21.85 -6.00 -16.48
CA ILE A 148 21.39 -4.80 -15.78
C ILE A 148 22.12 -3.58 -16.35
N MET A 149 21.38 -2.66 -16.96
CA MET A 149 21.90 -1.40 -17.49
C MET A 149 21.55 -0.27 -16.52
N MET A 150 22.56 0.38 -15.97
CA MET A 150 22.39 1.49 -15.02
C MET A 150 22.39 2.84 -15.75
N SER A 151 21.36 3.65 -15.52
CA SER A 151 21.22 5.01 -16.07
C SER A 151 21.05 6.05 -14.96
N ASP A 152 21.03 7.33 -15.35
CA ASP A 152 20.66 8.50 -14.55
C ASP A 152 19.14 8.71 -14.40
N VAL A 153 18.33 7.89 -15.07
CA VAL A 153 16.87 7.89 -14.99
C VAL A 153 16.36 6.59 -14.38
N ASP A 154 15.19 6.66 -13.74
CA ASP A 154 14.59 5.52 -13.03
C ASP A 154 14.16 4.38 -13.95
N GLY A 155 13.82 4.67 -15.21
CA GLY A 155 13.39 3.69 -16.21
C GLY A 155 12.93 4.36 -17.49
N ILE A 156 12.22 3.61 -18.34
CA ILE A 156 11.55 4.12 -19.53
C ILE A 156 10.23 4.77 -19.12
N TYR A 157 9.94 5.94 -19.68
CA TYR A 157 8.66 6.64 -19.49
C TYR A 157 7.94 6.76 -20.84
N ASN A 158 6.60 6.80 -20.82
CA ASN A 158 5.78 7.01 -22.02
C ASN A 158 6.02 8.39 -22.68
N LYS A 159 6.38 9.39 -21.87
CA LYS A 159 6.71 10.78 -22.24
C LYS A 159 7.91 11.24 -21.41
N PRO A 160 8.59 12.34 -21.79
CA PRO A 160 9.69 12.86 -21.00
C PRO A 160 9.30 13.06 -19.51
N PRO A 161 10.14 12.67 -18.53
CA PRO A 161 9.77 12.64 -17.11
C PRO A 161 9.33 13.99 -16.51
N TRP A 162 9.70 15.09 -17.15
CA TRP A 162 9.38 16.47 -16.73
C TRP A 162 8.05 16.98 -17.30
N GLU A 163 7.36 16.21 -18.15
CA GLU A 163 6.05 16.56 -18.70
C GLU A 163 4.90 16.00 -17.85
N ASP A 164 3.81 16.76 -17.76
CA ASP A 164 2.62 16.33 -17.02
C ASP A 164 1.96 15.10 -17.67
N GLY A 165 1.67 14.08 -16.85
CA GLY A 165 1.17 12.78 -17.30
C GLY A 165 2.25 11.76 -17.73
N ALA A 166 3.53 12.02 -17.48
CA ALA A 166 4.59 11.02 -17.66
C ALA A 166 4.40 9.82 -16.69
N ARG A 167 4.41 8.60 -17.24
CA ARG A 167 4.27 7.34 -16.51
C ARG A 167 5.45 6.43 -16.82
N MET A 168 6.07 5.91 -15.76
CA MET A 168 7.15 4.93 -15.89
C MET A 168 6.58 3.58 -16.34
N MET A 169 7.22 2.98 -17.34
CA MET A 169 6.91 1.65 -17.83
C MET A 169 7.80 0.64 -17.11
N HIS A 170 7.22 -0.19 -16.25
CA HIS A 170 7.95 -1.26 -15.56
C HIS A 170 8.25 -2.46 -16.44
N THR A 171 7.55 -2.59 -17.57
CA THR A 171 7.77 -3.63 -18.57
C THR A 171 7.76 -2.98 -19.94
N TYR A 172 8.67 -3.39 -20.81
CA TYR A 172 8.77 -2.92 -22.18
C TYR A 172 8.80 -4.12 -23.13
N THR A 173 7.95 -4.08 -24.16
CA THR A 173 7.94 -5.06 -25.24
C THR A 173 8.30 -4.39 -26.57
N SER A 174 8.94 -5.13 -27.49
CA SER A 174 9.35 -4.68 -28.83
C SER A 174 8.25 -4.01 -29.68
N LYS A 175 6.97 -4.23 -29.34
CA LYS A 175 5.78 -3.67 -30.01
C LYS A 175 5.34 -2.30 -29.47
N GLU A 176 5.88 -1.86 -28.34
CA GLU A 176 5.49 -0.61 -27.64
C GLU A 176 6.39 0.57 -28.01
N ARG A 177 7.29 0.41 -29.00
CA ARG A 177 8.23 1.45 -29.42
C ARG A 177 7.55 2.75 -29.86
N ASP A 178 6.37 2.65 -30.45
CA ASP A 178 5.58 3.79 -30.92
C ASP A 178 4.86 4.56 -29.78
N GLN A 179 4.84 4.00 -28.56
CA GLN A 179 4.20 4.60 -27.38
C GLN A 179 5.18 5.40 -26.50
N VAL A 180 6.48 5.39 -26.84
CA VAL A 180 7.55 6.02 -26.06
C VAL A 180 8.12 7.21 -26.82
N GLN A 181 7.99 8.40 -26.23
CA GLN A 181 8.63 9.60 -26.77
C GLN A 181 9.99 9.85 -26.10
N PHE A 182 11.07 9.59 -26.82
CA PHE A 182 12.42 9.83 -26.32
C PHE A 182 12.78 11.33 -26.33
N GLY A 183 13.18 11.86 -25.17
CA GLY A 183 13.66 13.24 -25.03
C GLY A 183 15.02 13.51 -25.69
N GLN A 184 15.41 14.79 -25.77
CA GLN A 184 16.70 15.20 -26.33
C GLN A 184 17.90 14.69 -25.51
N LYS A 185 19.02 14.47 -26.19
CA LYS A 185 20.28 13.93 -25.63
C LYS A 185 20.81 14.80 -24.48
N SER A 186 21.36 14.17 -23.44
CA SER A 186 21.98 14.88 -22.31
C SER A 186 23.25 15.64 -22.75
N LYS A 187 23.61 16.70 -22.00
CA LYS A 187 24.80 17.56 -22.28
C LYS A 187 26.13 16.80 -22.34
N VAL A 188 26.21 15.60 -21.77
CA VAL A 188 27.45 14.84 -21.54
C VAL A 188 27.43 13.41 -22.10
N GLY A 189 26.35 12.95 -22.77
CA GLY A 189 26.20 11.58 -23.29
C GLY A 189 26.25 11.46 -24.83
N THR A 190 26.78 10.35 -25.36
CA THR A 190 26.70 10.00 -26.81
C THR A 190 25.38 9.34 -27.19
N GLY A 191 24.89 8.45 -26.32
CA GLY A 191 23.66 7.68 -26.48
C GLY A 191 22.55 8.24 -25.59
N GLY A 192 21.41 8.60 -26.17
CA GLY A 192 20.19 8.88 -25.41
C GLY A 192 19.54 7.58 -24.91
N MET A 193 18.38 7.69 -24.27
CA MET A 193 17.58 6.52 -23.89
C MET A 193 17.29 5.59 -25.08
N ASP A 194 17.18 6.13 -26.30
CA ASP A 194 17.05 5.34 -27.52
C ASP A 194 18.22 4.36 -27.76
N SER A 195 19.48 4.74 -27.45
CA SER A 195 20.64 3.83 -27.59
C SER A 195 20.53 2.64 -26.62
N LYS A 196 20.16 2.92 -25.37
CA LYS A 196 19.97 1.91 -24.32
C LYS A 196 18.81 0.97 -24.66
N VAL A 197 17.69 1.51 -25.15
CA VAL A 197 16.55 0.71 -25.61
C VAL A 197 16.94 -0.16 -26.80
N ASN A 198 17.68 0.36 -27.78
CA ASN A 198 18.14 -0.42 -28.93
C ASN A 198 19.09 -1.56 -28.50
N ALA A 199 20.05 -1.29 -27.61
CA ALA A 199 20.98 -2.30 -27.07
C ALA A 199 20.24 -3.37 -26.25
N ALA A 200 19.32 -2.95 -25.37
CA ALA A 200 18.49 -3.85 -24.57
C ALA A 200 17.59 -4.74 -25.43
N THR A 201 16.94 -4.16 -26.46
CA THR A 201 16.10 -4.92 -27.41
C THR A 201 16.93 -5.93 -28.20
N TRP A 202 18.16 -5.58 -28.57
CA TRP A 202 19.06 -6.47 -29.31
C TRP A 202 19.53 -7.67 -28.47
N ALA A 203 19.85 -7.44 -27.19
CA ALA A 203 20.22 -8.51 -26.24
C ALA A 203 19.02 -9.42 -25.93
N MET A 204 17.83 -8.82 -25.74
CA MET A 204 16.59 -9.56 -25.52
C MET A 204 16.24 -10.49 -26.69
N ALA A 205 16.37 -10.01 -27.94
CA ALA A 205 16.13 -10.83 -29.14
C ALA A 205 17.09 -12.05 -29.28
N ARG A 206 18.10 -12.15 -28.40
CA ARG A 206 19.06 -13.27 -28.30
C ARG A 206 18.91 -14.08 -27.01
N GLY A 207 17.84 -13.86 -26.25
CA GLY A 207 17.47 -14.67 -25.10
C GLY A 207 18.01 -14.17 -23.75
N VAL A 208 18.58 -12.97 -23.69
CA VAL A 208 19.05 -12.36 -22.44
C VAL A 208 17.96 -11.49 -21.83
N SER A 209 17.64 -11.67 -20.54
CA SER A 209 16.72 -10.77 -19.84
C SER A 209 17.40 -9.43 -19.58
N VAL A 210 16.74 -8.30 -19.83
CA VAL A 210 17.37 -6.97 -19.65
C VAL A 210 16.55 -6.09 -18.71
N VAL A 211 17.22 -5.39 -17.79
CA VAL A 211 16.63 -4.37 -16.91
C VAL A 211 17.38 -3.05 -17.07
N ILE A 212 16.65 -1.95 -17.28
CA ILE A 212 17.21 -0.59 -17.18
C ILE A 212 16.74 0.04 -15.86
N CYS A 213 17.66 0.49 -15.01
CA CYS A 213 17.34 1.10 -13.72
C CYS A 213 18.25 2.29 -13.38
N ASN A 214 17.90 3.06 -12.35
CA ASN A 214 18.75 4.15 -11.86
C ASN A 214 19.98 3.61 -11.12
N GLY A 215 21.17 4.02 -11.54
CA GLY A 215 22.45 3.64 -10.93
C GLY A 215 22.72 4.29 -9.58
N MET A 216 22.02 5.38 -9.23
CA MET A 216 22.15 6.06 -7.93
C MET A 216 21.23 5.49 -6.86
N GLN A 217 20.34 4.56 -7.22
CA GLN A 217 19.38 3.98 -6.28
C GLN A 217 20.06 2.97 -5.34
N GLU A 218 19.86 3.13 -4.03
CA GLU A 218 20.44 2.24 -3.03
C GLU A 218 19.96 0.79 -3.22
N LYS A 219 20.88 -0.17 -3.19
CA LYS A 219 20.60 -1.62 -3.31
C LYS A 219 19.84 -2.03 -4.60
N ALA A 220 19.93 -1.26 -5.68
CA ALA A 220 19.24 -1.55 -6.95
C ALA A 220 19.44 -3.00 -7.42
N ILE A 221 20.69 -3.48 -7.49
CA ILE A 221 21.04 -4.83 -7.96
C ILE A 221 20.38 -5.93 -7.11
N LYS A 222 20.47 -5.85 -5.78
CA LYS A 222 19.83 -6.82 -4.87
C LYS A 222 18.32 -6.86 -5.06
N THR A 223 17.73 -5.70 -5.30
CA THR A 223 16.29 -5.52 -5.42
C THR A 223 15.76 -6.13 -6.73
N ILE A 224 16.52 -5.96 -7.82
CA ILE A 224 16.23 -6.57 -9.13
C ILE A 224 16.36 -8.10 -9.08
N ILE A 225 17.43 -8.63 -8.48
CA ILE A 225 17.65 -10.09 -8.36
C ILE A 225 16.54 -10.77 -7.55
N ASN A 226 15.97 -10.07 -6.57
CA ASN A 226 14.83 -10.57 -5.78
C ASN A 226 13.48 -10.51 -6.53
N GLY A 227 13.46 -10.14 -7.81
CA GLY A 227 12.26 -10.11 -8.65
C GLY A 227 11.34 -8.92 -8.42
N ARG A 228 11.83 -7.81 -7.86
CA ARG A 228 11.03 -6.58 -7.66
C ARG A 228 11.03 -5.69 -8.90
N LYS A 229 9.98 -4.89 -9.06
CA LYS A 229 9.78 -3.96 -10.19
C LYS A 229 10.63 -2.68 -10.04
N VAL A 230 11.94 -2.81 -10.12
CA VAL A 230 12.86 -1.66 -10.14
C VAL A 230 13.29 -1.38 -11.57
N GLY A 231 12.95 -0.18 -12.06
CA GLY A 231 13.17 0.22 -13.43
C GLY A 231 12.28 -0.51 -14.44
N THR A 232 12.78 -0.69 -15.65
CA THR A 232 12.05 -1.27 -16.78
C THR A 232 12.63 -2.62 -17.19
N PHE A 233 11.81 -3.66 -17.11
CA PHE A 233 12.14 -5.02 -17.55
C PHE A 233 11.74 -5.26 -19.01
N PHE A 234 12.67 -5.79 -19.82
CA PHE A 234 12.46 -6.09 -21.23
C PHE A 234 12.05 -7.55 -21.40
N THR A 235 10.93 -7.80 -22.09
CA THR A 235 10.45 -9.16 -22.37
C THR A 235 9.81 -9.32 -23.75
N ASP A 236 10.13 -10.43 -24.43
CA ASP A 236 9.58 -10.82 -25.74
C ASP A 236 8.22 -11.53 -25.63
N SER A 237 7.98 -12.21 -24.50
CA SER A 237 6.65 -12.66 -24.19
C SER A 237 5.84 -11.43 -23.81
N VAL A 238 4.70 -11.21 -24.47
CA VAL A 238 3.56 -10.67 -23.75
C VAL A 238 3.31 -11.72 -22.67
N THR A 239 4.02 -11.59 -21.53
CA THR A 239 3.62 -12.30 -20.33
C THR A 239 2.15 -11.96 -20.22
N THR A 240 1.33 -12.95 -19.92
CA THR A 240 -0.12 -12.83 -19.81
C THR A 240 -0.48 -11.96 -18.57
N SER A 241 0.21 -10.84 -18.38
CA SER A 241 -0.01 -9.74 -17.46
C SER A 241 -1.08 -8.77 -17.98
N ALA A 242 -1.65 -9.01 -19.17
CA ALA A 242 -2.89 -8.37 -19.60
C ALA A 242 -4.08 -8.59 -18.62
N ALA A 243 -3.93 -9.46 -17.61
CA ALA A 243 -4.92 -9.63 -16.53
C ALA A 243 -4.48 -9.06 -15.17
N ALA A 244 -3.26 -8.53 -15.04
CA ALA A 244 -2.83 -7.80 -13.84
C ALA A 244 -2.59 -6.35 -14.25
N SER A 245 -3.68 -5.61 -14.43
CA SER A 245 -3.65 -4.16 -14.51
C SER A 245 -2.75 -3.63 -13.39
N SER A 246 -1.83 -2.72 -13.71
CA SER A 246 -0.99 -2.10 -12.68
C SER A 246 -1.90 -1.50 -11.60
N VAL A 247 -1.40 -1.44 -10.37
CA VAL A 247 -2.19 -0.95 -9.23
C VAL A 247 -2.73 0.46 -9.49
N ASP A 248 -1.97 1.31 -10.18
CA ASP A 248 -2.42 2.63 -10.63
C ASP A 248 -3.65 2.57 -11.53
N VAL A 249 -3.69 1.63 -12.48
CA VAL A 249 -4.85 1.45 -13.37
C VAL A 249 -6.05 0.96 -12.56
N LEU A 250 -5.85 0.03 -11.62
CA LEU A 250 -6.94 -0.42 -10.75
C LEU A 250 -7.49 0.73 -9.89
N ALA A 251 -6.62 1.58 -9.37
CA ALA A 251 -7.02 2.73 -8.55
C ALA A 251 -7.76 3.80 -9.38
N GLU A 252 -7.29 4.08 -10.60
CA GLU A 252 -7.97 4.99 -11.53
C GLU A 252 -9.32 4.43 -12.00
N ASN A 253 -9.40 3.12 -12.25
CA ASN A 253 -10.65 2.42 -12.56
C ASN A 253 -11.63 2.50 -11.38
N ALA A 254 -11.16 2.27 -10.15
CA ALA A 254 -12.01 2.41 -8.96
C ALA A 254 -12.53 3.85 -8.80
N ARG A 255 -11.71 4.86 -9.09
CA ARG A 255 -12.11 6.27 -9.04
C ARG A 255 -13.10 6.65 -10.16
N SER A 256 -12.89 6.17 -11.37
CA SER A 256 -13.85 6.41 -12.47
C SER A 256 -15.16 5.66 -12.25
N GLY A 257 -15.10 4.41 -11.76
CA GLY A 257 -16.26 3.60 -11.37
C GLY A 257 -17.03 4.21 -10.20
N SER A 258 -16.37 4.81 -9.21
CA SER A 258 -17.07 5.52 -8.13
C SER A 258 -17.92 6.69 -8.63
N ARG A 259 -17.45 7.40 -9.66
CA ARG A 259 -18.24 8.46 -10.33
C ARG A 259 -19.44 7.89 -11.07
N VAL A 260 -19.37 6.66 -11.58
CA VAL A 260 -20.54 5.96 -12.13
C VAL A 260 -21.54 5.67 -11.01
N LEU A 261 -21.09 5.08 -9.89
CA LEU A 261 -21.94 4.79 -8.74
C LEU A 261 -22.62 6.05 -8.18
N GLN A 262 -21.94 7.20 -8.17
CA GLN A 262 -22.50 8.48 -7.75
C GLN A 262 -23.62 9.00 -8.67
N ARG A 263 -23.58 8.65 -9.96
CA ARG A 263 -24.63 9.04 -10.93
C ARG A 263 -25.86 8.15 -10.87
N LEU A 264 -25.73 6.93 -10.35
CA LEU A 264 -26.85 6.02 -10.19
C LEU A 264 -27.87 6.58 -9.18
N SER A 265 -29.13 6.25 -9.39
CA SER A 265 -30.17 6.44 -8.40
C SER A 265 -29.93 5.55 -7.17
N PRO A 266 -30.44 5.92 -5.98
CA PRO A 266 -30.32 5.07 -4.81
C PRO A 266 -30.94 3.67 -5.00
N GLY A 267 -32.04 3.58 -5.76
CA GLY A 267 -32.69 2.31 -6.08
C GLY A 267 -31.82 1.38 -6.96
N GLU A 268 -31.07 1.93 -7.93
CA GLU A 268 -30.13 1.13 -8.73
C GLU A 268 -28.98 0.58 -7.88
N ARG A 269 -28.42 1.40 -6.99
CA ARG A 269 -27.37 0.94 -6.05
C ARG A 269 -27.90 -0.16 -5.12
N ALA A 270 -29.08 0.06 -4.54
CA ALA A 270 -29.73 -0.94 -3.68
C ALA A 270 -30.04 -2.24 -4.44
N SER A 271 -30.50 -2.15 -5.70
CA SER A 271 -30.76 -3.33 -6.54
C SER A 271 -29.49 -4.14 -6.80
N ALA A 272 -28.35 -3.49 -7.02
CA ALA A 272 -27.08 -4.17 -7.20
C ALA A 272 -26.64 -4.91 -5.92
N ILE A 273 -26.84 -4.31 -4.75
CA ILE A 273 -26.55 -4.95 -3.45
C ILE A 273 -27.49 -6.12 -3.18
N HIS A 274 -28.79 -5.99 -3.47
CA HIS A 274 -29.76 -7.08 -3.39
C HIS A 274 -29.36 -8.26 -4.28
N THR A 275 -28.91 -7.97 -5.51
CA THR A 275 -28.40 -8.99 -6.43
C THR A 275 -27.19 -9.72 -5.85
N LEU A 276 -26.22 -8.99 -5.29
CA LEU A 276 -25.08 -9.60 -4.60
C LEU A 276 -25.52 -10.49 -3.43
N ALA A 277 -26.49 -10.04 -2.63
CA ALA A 277 -27.02 -10.81 -1.51
C ALA A 277 -27.68 -12.13 -1.96
N ASP A 278 -28.39 -12.13 -3.09
CA ASP A 278 -29.01 -13.32 -3.66
C ASP A 278 -27.97 -14.26 -4.33
N LEU A 279 -26.91 -13.70 -4.93
CA LEU A 279 -25.80 -14.46 -5.49
C LEU A 279 -25.03 -15.24 -4.42
N LEU A 280 -24.84 -14.67 -3.22
CA LEU A 280 -24.17 -15.36 -2.10
C LEU A 280 -24.88 -16.65 -1.68
N VAL A 281 -26.22 -16.70 -1.81
CA VAL A 281 -27.02 -17.86 -1.44
C VAL A 281 -27.17 -18.82 -2.61
N SER A 282 -27.43 -18.32 -3.81
CA SER A 282 -27.63 -19.15 -5.01
C SER A 282 -26.34 -19.83 -5.49
N LYS A 283 -25.18 -19.19 -5.33
CA LYS A 283 -23.86 -19.75 -5.67
C LYS A 283 -23.07 -20.23 -4.44
N GLN A 284 -23.78 -20.57 -3.38
CA GLN A 284 -23.18 -21.03 -2.12
C GLN A 284 -22.21 -22.22 -2.32
N GLU A 285 -22.57 -23.20 -3.16
CA GLU A 285 -21.74 -24.39 -3.38
C GLU A 285 -20.36 -24.03 -3.96
N GLU A 286 -20.32 -23.11 -4.93
CA GLU A 286 -19.07 -22.63 -5.54
C GLU A 286 -18.18 -21.91 -4.52
N ILE A 287 -18.77 -21.06 -3.66
CA ILE A 287 -18.04 -20.34 -2.61
C ILE A 287 -17.43 -21.33 -1.60
N LEU A 288 -18.21 -22.33 -1.16
CA LEU A 288 -17.76 -23.30 -0.16
C LEU A 288 -16.69 -24.24 -0.73
N GLU A 289 -16.78 -24.62 -2.01
CA GLU A 289 -15.73 -25.39 -2.68
C GLU A 289 -14.41 -24.59 -2.73
N ALA A 290 -14.46 -23.31 -3.09
CA ALA A 290 -13.30 -22.43 -3.09
C ALA A 290 -12.70 -22.27 -1.68
N ASN A 291 -13.56 -22.11 -0.66
CA ASN A 291 -13.12 -21.99 0.74
C ASN A 291 -12.48 -23.27 1.28
N THR A 292 -12.96 -24.43 0.85
CA THR A 292 -12.38 -25.72 1.24
C THR A 292 -10.93 -25.83 0.74
N LYS A 293 -10.65 -25.39 -0.48
CA LYS A 293 -9.28 -25.35 -1.04
C LYS A 293 -8.35 -24.45 -0.21
N ASP A 294 -8.82 -23.25 0.14
CA ASP A 294 -8.07 -22.33 1.02
C ASP A 294 -7.80 -22.95 2.41
N LEU A 295 -8.80 -23.60 3.03
CA LEU A 295 -8.66 -24.24 4.34
C LEU A 295 -7.66 -25.41 4.32
N GLU A 296 -7.66 -26.21 3.26
CA GLU A 296 -6.70 -27.30 3.08
C GLU A 296 -5.27 -26.79 2.94
N GLU A 297 -5.06 -25.76 2.11
CA GLU A 297 -3.74 -25.14 1.91
C GLU A 297 -3.26 -24.44 3.18
N ALA A 298 -4.13 -23.68 3.85
CA ALA A 298 -3.83 -23.03 5.12
C ALA A 298 -3.46 -24.03 6.22
N THR A 299 -4.16 -25.17 6.29
CA THR A 299 -3.84 -26.25 7.24
C THR A 299 -2.48 -26.88 6.93
N LYS A 300 -2.17 -27.13 5.66
CA LYS A 300 -0.85 -27.66 5.23
C LYS A 300 0.28 -26.68 5.51
N SER A 301 0.04 -25.38 5.37
CA SER A 301 1.02 -24.32 5.66
C SER A 301 1.26 -24.07 7.15
N GLY A 302 0.47 -24.68 8.04
CA GLY A 302 0.60 -24.53 9.49
C GLY A 302 -0.02 -23.24 10.05
N LEU A 303 -1.03 -22.67 9.38
CA LEU A 303 -1.71 -21.45 9.85
C LEU A 303 -2.31 -21.66 11.25
N ALA A 304 -2.18 -20.66 12.12
CA ALA A 304 -2.67 -20.74 13.50
C ALA A 304 -4.20 -20.96 13.57
N LYS A 305 -4.66 -21.77 14.54
CA LYS A 305 -6.08 -22.11 14.73
C LYS A 305 -7.04 -20.90 14.75
N PRO A 306 -6.72 -19.75 15.40
CA PRO A 306 -7.59 -18.59 15.37
C PRO A 306 -7.79 -18.00 13.96
N LEU A 307 -6.75 -18.00 13.13
CA LEU A 307 -6.83 -17.51 11.75
C LEU A 307 -7.61 -18.49 10.87
N LEU A 308 -7.44 -19.80 11.06
CA LEU A 308 -8.27 -20.82 10.38
C LEU A 308 -9.76 -20.66 10.70
N SER A 309 -10.11 -20.36 11.96
CA SER A 309 -11.51 -20.15 12.35
C SER A 309 -12.15 -18.90 11.71
N ARG A 310 -11.33 -17.88 11.42
CA ARG A 310 -11.75 -16.66 10.72
C ARG A 310 -11.86 -16.92 9.21
N LEU A 311 -10.98 -17.75 8.65
CA LEU A 311 -10.92 -18.11 7.23
C LEU A 311 -12.13 -18.94 6.80
N SER A 312 -12.70 -19.75 7.71
CA SER A 312 -13.79 -20.68 7.36
C SER A 312 -15.10 -19.95 7.05
N LEU A 313 -15.71 -20.34 5.92
CA LEU A 313 -17.07 -19.97 5.54
C LEU A 313 -18.02 -21.14 5.78
N SER A 314 -19.25 -20.83 6.19
CA SER A 314 -20.31 -21.81 6.41
C SER A 314 -21.60 -21.34 5.73
N PRO A 315 -22.53 -22.27 5.43
CA PRO A 315 -23.87 -21.93 4.95
C PRO A 315 -24.58 -20.89 5.84
N SER A 316 -24.45 -21.03 7.16
CA SER A 316 -25.03 -20.09 8.11
C SER A 316 -24.40 -18.70 8.01
N LYS A 317 -23.07 -18.60 7.89
CA LYS A 317 -22.38 -17.32 7.69
C LYS A 317 -22.82 -16.64 6.39
N LEU A 318 -22.90 -17.37 5.28
CA LEU A 318 -23.34 -16.82 3.99
C LEU A 318 -24.78 -16.32 4.03
N LYS A 319 -25.67 -17.04 4.73
CA LYS A 319 -27.05 -16.59 4.95
C LYS A 319 -27.11 -15.32 5.79
N THR A 320 -26.35 -15.24 6.88
CA THR A 320 -26.26 -14.02 7.70
C THR A 320 -25.70 -12.84 6.91
N LEU A 321 -24.67 -13.07 6.08
CA LEU A 321 -24.11 -12.06 5.17
C LEU A 321 -25.17 -11.55 4.20
N SER A 322 -25.91 -12.45 3.56
CA SER A 322 -27.01 -12.08 2.64
C SER A 322 -28.04 -11.19 3.35
N VAL A 323 -28.47 -11.54 4.57
CA VAL A 323 -29.41 -10.71 5.35
C VAL A 323 -28.82 -9.32 5.65
N GLY A 324 -27.55 -9.25 6.09
CA GLY A 324 -26.89 -7.97 6.37
C GLY A 324 -26.75 -7.09 5.12
N LEU A 325 -26.44 -7.67 3.97
CA LEU A 325 -26.38 -6.94 2.69
C LEU A 325 -27.74 -6.37 2.29
N LYS A 326 -28.83 -7.12 2.48
CA LYS A 326 -30.20 -6.62 2.22
C LYS A 326 -30.55 -5.45 3.14
N GLN A 327 -30.19 -5.54 4.43
CA GLN A 327 -30.38 -4.42 5.37
C GLN A 327 -29.61 -3.16 4.95
N ILE A 328 -28.37 -3.30 4.45
CA ILE A 328 -27.61 -2.17 3.89
C ILE A 328 -28.35 -1.59 2.69
N ALA A 329 -28.80 -2.42 1.75
CA ALA A 329 -29.52 -1.96 0.58
C ALA A 329 -30.78 -1.16 0.96
N ASP A 330 -31.58 -1.70 1.88
CA ASP A 330 -32.87 -1.13 2.29
C ASP A 330 -32.72 0.16 3.10
N SER A 331 -31.61 0.33 3.82
CA SER A 331 -31.31 1.56 4.58
C SER A 331 -30.49 2.60 3.81
N SER A 332 -30.02 2.29 2.60
CA SER A 332 -29.06 3.14 1.87
C SER A 332 -29.65 4.28 1.05
N TYR A 333 -30.98 4.33 0.90
CA TYR A 333 -31.66 5.23 -0.05
C TYR A 333 -31.38 6.71 0.19
N GLU A 334 -31.25 7.11 1.46
CA GLU A 334 -31.13 8.52 1.87
C GLU A 334 -29.70 8.91 2.27
N ASN A 335 -28.71 8.03 2.11
CA ASN A 335 -27.37 8.27 2.65
C ASN A 335 -26.56 9.24 1.80
N VAL A 336 -26.51 9.04 0.47
CA VAL A 336 -25.71 9.87 -0.46
C VAL A 336 -26.54 11.04 -0.96
N GLY A 337 -26.03 12.27 -0.83
CA GLY A 337 -26.72 13.49 -1.27
C GLY A 337 -27.68 14.07 -0.23
N LYS A 338 -27.68 13.55 1.01
CA LYS A 338 -28.50 14.03 2.12
C LYS A 338 -28.12 15.46 2.47
N VAL A 339 -29.11 16.36 2.54
CA VAL A 339 -28.87 17.73 3.00
C VAL A 339 -28.82 17.74 4.53
N LEU A 340 -27.67 18.11 5.09
CA LEU A 340 -27.42 18.15 6.53
C LEU A 340 -27.73 19.53 7.12
N ARG A 341 -27.43 20.58 6.35
CA ARG A 341 -27.66 21.98 6.72
C ARG A 341 -28.12 22.76 5.51
N LYS A 342 -29.07 23.67 5.71
CA LYS A 342 -29.52 24.61 4.68
C LYS A 342 -29.65 25.99 5.31
N THR A 343 -29.03 27.00 4.70
CA THR A 343 -29.00 28.37 5.22
C THR A 343 -29.23 29.35 4.09
N LYS A 344 -30.21 30.24 4.22
CA LYS A 344 -30.36 31.41 3.36
C LYS A 344 -29.37 32.47 3.82
N LEU A 345 -28.27 32.63 3.09
CA LEU A 345 -27.24 33.59 3.44
C LEU A 345 -27.67 35.03 3.10
N ALA A 346 -28.36 35.21 1.98
CA ALA A 346 -28.92 36.48 1.51
C ALA A 346 -30.13 36.22 0.60
N GLU A 347 -30.78 37.28 0.11
CA GLU A 347 -31.86 37.14 -0.87
C GLU A 347 -31.34 36.44 -2.14
N ASN A 348 -32.00 35.36 -2.56
CA ASN A 348 -31.54 34.49 -3.67
C ASN A 348 -30.12 33.91 -3.51
N LEU A 349 -29.60 33.77 -2.29
CA LEU A 349 -28.30 33.12 -2.01
C LEU A 349 -28.48 32.04 -0.94
N VAL A 350 -28.46 30.77 -1.36
CA VAL A 350 -28.74 29.61 -0.50
C VAL A 350 -27.52 28.71 -0.41
N LEU A 351 -27.08 28.47 0.82
CA LEU A 351 -25.99 27.55 1.15
C LEU A 351 -26.57 26.22 1.64
N GLN A 352 -26.04 25.12 1.12
CA GLN A 352 -26.38 23.75 1.53
C GLN A 352 -25.12 22.99 1.89
N GLN A 353 -25.15 22.22 2.98
CA GLN A 353 -24.16 21.19 3.27
C GLN A 353 -24.78 19.84 2.97
N VAL A 354 -24.17 19.06 2.08
CA VAL A 354 -24.70 17.76 1.64
C VAL A 354 -23.69 16.64 1.85
N SER A 355 -24.17 15.42 2.10
CA SER A 355 -23.33 14.23 2.18
C SER A 355 -22.85 13.78 0.80
N VAL A 356 -21.59 13.35 0.73
CA VAL A 356 -20.94 12.82 -0.49
C VAL A 356 -20.01 11.67 -0.14
N PRO A 357 -19.74 10.72 -1.05
CA PRO A 357 -18.69 9.71 -0.84
C PRO A 357 -17.34 10.34 -0.53
N ILE A 358 -16.52 9.61 0.23
CA ILE A 358 -15.13 9.96 0.48
C ILE A 358 -14.32 9.95 -0.82
N GLY A 359 -14.54 8.95 -1.68
CA GLY A 359 -13.82 8.78 -2.95
C GLY A 359 -13.49 7.32 -3.21
N VAL A 360 -12.22 6.95 -3.02
CA VAL A 360 -11.72 5.57 -3.17
C VAL A 360 -11.21 5.04 -1.83
N LEU A 361 -11.73 3.88 -1.43
CA LEU A 361 -11.37 3.18 -0.21
C LEU A 361 -10.36 2.07 -0.53
N LEU A 362 -9.36 1.88 0.33
CA LEU A 362 -8.51 0.69 0.33
C LEU A 362 -8.80 -0.14 1.58
N VAL A 363 -9.36 -1.34 1.41
CA VAL A 363 -9.60 -2.26 2.51
C VAL A 363 -8.56 -3.38 2.46
N ILE A 364 -7.76 -3.49 3.53
CA ILE A 364 -6.72 -4.51 3.69
C ILE A 364 -7.19 -5.48 4.77
N PHE A 365 -7.34 -6.77 4.45
CA PHE A 365 -7.90 -7.73 5.39
C PHE A 365 -7.19 -9.08 5.38
N GLU A 366 -7.12 -9.71 6.54
CA GLU A 366 -6.45 -10.99 6.78
C GLU A 366 -7.43 -12.05 7.27
N SER A 367 -7.38 -13.22 6.63
CA SER A 367 -8.05 -14.46 7.01
C SER A 367 -9.56 -14.29 7.24
N ARG A 368 -10.19 -13.36 6.53
CA ARG A 368 -11.62 -12.99 6.67
C ARG A 368 -12.28 -12.80 5.30
N PRO A 369 -12.54 -13.89 4.56
CA PRO A 369 -13.17 -13.79 3.25
C PRO A 369 -14.61 -13.23 3.33
N ASP A 370 -15.28 -13.41 4.48
CA ASP A 370 -16.60 -12.83 4.78
C ASP A 370 -16.62 -11.30 4.76
N SER A 371 -15.49 -10.64 5.01
CA SER A 371 -15.41 -9.18 4.98
C SER A 371 -15.55 -8.62 3.56
N LEU A 372 -15.12 -9.34 2.51
CA LEU A 372 -15.13 -8.87 1.12
C LEU A 372 -16.54 -8.43 0.65
N PRO A 373 -17.59 -9.28 0.71
CA PRO A 373 -18.93 -8.85 0.29
C PRO A 373 -19.52 -7.75 1.17
N GLN A 374 -19.20 -7.70 2.48
CA GLN A 374 -19.68 -6.65 3.38
C GLN A 374 -19.14 -5.28 2.98
N VAL A 375 -17.82 -5.16 2.82
CA VAL A 375 -17.20 -3.88 2.47
C VAL A 375 -17.51 -3.46 1.04
N ALA A 376 -17.68 -4.42 0.12
CA ALA A 376 -18.17 -4.14 -1.22
C ALA A 376 -19.58 -3.55 -1.19
N ALA A 377 -20.51 -4.15 -0.45
CA ALA A 377 -21.87 -3.62 -0.31
C ALA A 377 -21.92 -2.24 0.36
N LEU A 378 -21.09 -2.01 1.39
CA LEU A 378 -20.97 -0.69 2.02
C LEU A 378 -20.40 0.36 1.04
N ALA A 379 -19.38 0.01 0.25
CA ALA A 379 -18.83 0.90 -0.77
C ALA A 379 -19.85 1.22 -1.87
N MET A 380 -20.61 0.21 -2.33
CA MET A 380 -21.72 0.39 -3.27
C MET A 380 -22.78 1.32 -2.70
N ALA A 381 -23.24 1.08 -1.46
CA ALA A 381 -24.27 1.89 -0.79
C ALA A 381 -23.85 3.35 -0.61
N SER A 382 -22.58 3.57 -0.28
CA SER A 382 -21.98 4.91 -0.10
C SER A 382 -21.47 5.55 -1.39
N ALA A 383 -21.58 4.87 -2.54
CA ALA A 383 -21.07 5.31 -3.84
C ALA A 383 -19.55 5.60 -3.88
N ASN A 384 -18.78 4.83 -3.10
CA ASN A 384 -17.33 4.86 -3.09
C ASN A 384 -16.73 3.83 -4.07
N GLY A 385 -15.55 4.15 -4.60
CA GLY A 385 -14.70 3.17 -5.27
C GLY A 385 -13.97 2.34 -4.22
N LEU A 386 -13.63 1.09 -4.56
CA LEU A 386 -13.05 0.17 -3.58
C LEU A 386 -11.91 -0.66 -4.18
N LEU A 387 -10.76 -0.60 -3.52
CA LEU A 387 -9.64 -1.51 -3.70
C LEU A 387 -9.60 -2.48 -2.53
N LEU A 388 -9.51 -3.76 -2.83
CA LEU A 388 -9.48 -4.84 -1.84
C LEU A 388 -8.13 -5.53 -1.89
N LYS A 389 -7.46 -5.64 -0.74
CA LYS A 389 -6.24 -6.42 -0.61
C LYS A 389 -6.44 -7.49 0.47
N GLY A 390 -6.76 -8.70 0.01
CA GLY A 390 -6.86 -9.87 0.87
C GLY A 390 -5.51 -10.52 1.18
N GLY A 391 -5.48 -11.29 2.26
CA GLY A 391 -4.42 -12.24 2.59
C GLY A 391 -4.26 -13.35 1.55
N LYS A 392 -3.06 -13.93 1.49
CA LYS A 392 -2.72 -15.01 0.54
C LYS A 392 -3.46 -16.30 0.83
N GLU A 393 -3.78 -16.53 2.10
CA GLU A 393 -4.48 -17.69 2.64
C GLU A 393 -5.96 -17.78 2.25
N ALA A 394 -6.55 -16.70 1.73
CA ALA A 394 -7.96 -16.64 1.30
C ALA A 394 -8.10 -16.39 -0.20
N ALA A 395 -7.08 -16.74 -1.00
CA ALA A 395 -7.00 -16.37 -2.40
C ALA A 395 -8.14 -16.95 -3.24
N HIS A 396 -8.52 -18.22 -3.02
CA HIS A 396 -9.59 -18.88 -3.77
C HIS A 396 -10.96 -18.30 -3.41
N SER A 397 -11.24 -18.15 -2.11
CA SER A 397 -12.48 -17.57 -1.58
C SER A 397 -12.68 -16.14 -2.06
N ASN A 398 -11.64 -15.30 -1.94
CA ASN A 398 -11.70 -13.90 -2.36
C ASN A 398 -11.93 -13.77 -3.87
N LYS A 399 -11.33 -14.64 -4.68
CA LYS A 399 -11.56 -14.66 -6.13
C LYS A 399 -12.99 -15.02 -6.47
N ALA A 400 -13.56 -16.06 -5.84
CA ALA A 400 -14.94 -16.46 -6.05
C ALA A 400 -15.91 -15.33 -5.66
N LEU A 401 -15.74 -14.76 -4.46
CA LEU A 401 -16.59 -13.66 -3.97
C LEU A 401 -16.46 -12.40 -4.82
N MET A 402 -15.26 -12.04 -5.27
CA MET A 402 -15.05 -10.91 -6.19
C MET A 402 -15.76 -11.12 -7.53
N GLY A 403 -15.84 -12.36 -8.03
CA GLY A 403 -16.61 -12.70 -9.21
C GLY A 403 -18.09 -12.31 -9.07
N LEU A 404 -18.69 -12.60 -7.91
CA LEU A 404 -20.07 -12.24 -7.60
C LEU A 404 -20.27 -10.73 -7.48
N VAL A 405 -19.32 -10.02 -6.87
CA VAL A 405 -19.34 -8.56 -6.79
C VAL A 405 -19.34 -7.96 -8.19
N LYS A 406 -18.45 -8.40 -9.08
CA LYS A 406 -18.41 -7.93 -10.47
C LYS A 406 -19.70 -8.25 -11.24
N GLU A 407 -20.26 -9.44 -11.04
CA GLU A 407 -21.54 -9.83 -11.65
C GLU A 407 -22.67 -8.90 -11.22
N SER A 408 -22.74 -8.54 -9.93
CA SER A 408 -23.75 -7.61 -9.42
C SER A 408 -23.59 -6.18 -9.96
N LEU A 409 -22.35 -5.70 -10.08
CA LEU A 409 -22.04 -4.35 -10.58
C LEU A 409 -22.24 -4.22 -12.09
N LYS A 410 -22.08 -5.31 -12.84
CA LYS A 410 -22.30 -5.32 -14.30
C LYS A 410 -23.74 -4.97 -14.66
N GLY A 411 -24.71 -5.34 -13.82
CA GLY A 411 -26.12 -4.98 -14.00
C GLY A 411 -26.40 -3.47 -13.98
N VAL A 412 -25.52 -2.69 -13.34
CA VAL A 412 -25.63 -1.22 -13.22
C VAL A 412 -24.50 -0.47 -13.94
N GLY A 413 -23.68 -1.17 -14.75
CA GLY A 413 -22.60 -0.57 -15.54
C GLY A 413 -21.43 0.00 -14.72
N ALA A 414 -21.19 -0.52 -13.50
CA ALA A 414 -20.15 -0.03 -12.59
C ALA A 414 -19.12 -1.13 -12.21
N ASP A 415 -18.81 -2.04 -13.14
CA ASP A 415 -17.96 -3.20 -12.93
C ASP A 415 -16.51 -2.87 -12.52
N ASP A 416 -16.02 -1.69 -12.92
CA ASP A 416 -14.70 -1.18 -12.57
C ASP A 416 -14.63 -0.48 -11.20
N ALA A 417 -15.78 -0.25 -10.53
CA ALA A 417 -15.81 0.48 -9.26
C ALA A 417 -15.13 -0.28 -8.11
N ILE A 418 -15.10 -1.62 -8.18
CA ILE A 418 -14.53 -2.48 -7.15
C ILE A 418 -13.53 -3.45 -7.76
N SER A 419 -12.31 -3.46 -7.23
CA SER A 419 -11.22 -4.29 -7.73
C SER A 419 -10.46 -5.01 -6.61
N LEU A 420 -10.05 -6.24 -6.87
CA LEU A 420 -9.19 -7.04 -6.00
C LEU A 420 -7.73 -6.86 -6.45
N VAL A 421 -6.90 -6.32 -5.56
CA VAL A 421 -5.46 -6.16 -5.78
C VAL A 421 -4.77 -7.52 -5.67
N SER A 422 -3.85 -7.78 -6.60
CA SER A 422 -3.05 -9.01 -6.61
C SER A 422 -2.29 -9.22 -5.31
N THR A 423 -2.13 -10.48 -4.90
CA THR A 423 -1.35 -10.86 -3.72
C THR A 423 0.15 -10.60 -3.85
N ARG A 424 0.63 -10.29 -5.07
CA ARG A 424 2.03 -9.99 -5.36
C ARG A 424 2.42 -8.54 -5.04
N GLU A 425 1.45 -7.62 -5.02
CA GLU A 425 1.71 -6.20 -4.75
C GLU A 425 1.94 -6.00 -3.25
N GLU A 426 3.00 -5.26 -2.90
CA GLU A 426 3.31 -4.98 -1.50
C GLU A 426 2.31 -3.96 -0.94
N ILE A 427 1.97 -4.12 0.35
CA ILE A 427 1.07 -3.17 1.03
C ILE A 427 1.69 -1.76 1.01
N SER A 428 3.02 -1.63 1.16
CA SER A 428 3.74 -0.36 1.13
C SER A 428 3.47 0.46 -0.13
N ASP A 429 3.38 -0.20 -1.28
CA ASP A 429 3.17 0.48 -2.56
C ASP A 429 1.78 1.13 -2.58
N LEU A 430 0.76 0.39 -2.14
CA LEU A 430 -0.61 0.89 -1.99
C LEU A 430 -0.71 2.06 -1.01
N LEU A 431 0.04 2.02 0.10
CA LEU A 431 0.02 3.07 1.12
C LEU A 431 0.64 4.39 0.65
N SER A 432 1.39 4.37 -0.46
CA SER A 432 2.00 5.57 -1.07
C SER A 432 1.09 6.25 -2.11
N MET A 433 -0.04 5.63 -2.48
CA MET A 433 -0.92 6.10 -3.56
C MET A 433 -1.91 7.19 -3.11
N GLU A 434 -1.43 8.20 -2.38
CA GLU A 434 -2.25 9.30 -1.83
C GLU A 434 -3.06 10.06 -2.90
N LYS A 435 -2.57 10.07 -4.13
CA LYS A 435 -3.27 10.71 -5.25
C LYS A 435 -4.53 9.97 -5.65
N HIS A 436 -4.66 8.69 -5.36
CA HIS A 436 -5.75 7.84 -5.84
C HIS A 436 -6.63 7.29 -4.71
N ILE A 437 -6.08 7.07 -3.52
CA ILE A 437 -6.75 6.44 -2.38
C ILE A 437 -7.01 7.48 -1.30
N ASP A 438 -8.26 7.57 -0.86
CA ASP A 438 -8.73 8.63 0.04
C ASP A 438 -8.88 8.14 1.50
N LEU A 439 -9.05 6.82 1.72
CA LEU A 439 -9.13 6.22 3.06
C LEU A 439 -8.64 4.76 3.07
N ILE A 440 -7.87 4.37 4.09
CA ILE A 440 -7.44 2.99 4.32
C ILE A 440 -8.17 2.39 5.51
N ILE A 441 -8.63 1.15 5.38
CA ILE A 441 -9.34 0.43 6.43
C ILE A 441 -8.69 -0.95 6.64
N PRO A 442 -7.81 -1.09 7.64
CA PRO A 442 -7.20 -2.38 7.99
C PRO A 442 -8.15 -3.23 8.85
N ARG A 443 -8.35 -4.48 8.45
CA ARG A 443 -9.17 -5.49 9.14
C ARG A 443 -8.35 -6.76 9.38
N GLY A 444 -7.61 -6.80 10.48
CA GLY A 444 -6.68 -7.89 10.75
C GLY A 444 -6.23 -7.95 12.20
N SER A 445 -4.98 -8.35 12.40
CA SER A 445 -4.31 -8.31 13.70
C SER A 445 -3.96 -6.89 14.12
N SER A 446 -3.78 -6.66 15.43
CA SER A 446 -3.26 -5.40 15.98
C SER A 446 -1.91 -5.01 15.37
N GLU A 447 -1.07 -6.00 15.06
CA GLU A 447 0.23 -5.80 14.42
C GLU A 447 0.08 -5.25 13.00
N LEU A 448 -0.79 -5.84 12.18
CA LEU A 448 -1.11 -5.34 10.84
C LEU A 448 -1.59 -3.88 10.90
N VAL A 449 -2.56 -3.59 11.78
CA VAL A 449 -3.14 -2.25 11.90
C VAL A 449 -2.07 -1.23 12.28
N ARG A 450 -1.21 -1.54 13.27
CA ARG A 450 -0.10 -0.66 13.68
C ARG A 450 0.91 -0.45 12.56
N ASN A 451 1.23 -1.49 11.82
CA ASN A 451 2.19 -1.40 10.72
C ASN A 451 1.65 -0.48 9.62
N ILE A 452 0.37 -0.62 9.25
CA ILE A 452 -0.30 0.27 8.29
C ILE A 452 -0.36 1.71 8.80
N GLN A 453 -0.74 1.93 10.06
CA GLN A 453 -0.78 3.26 10.66
C GLN A 453 0.60 3.94 10.70
N LYS A 454 1.67 3.17 10.90
CA LYS A 454 3.04 3.70 10.88
C LYS A 454 3.56 4.00 9.48
N GLN A 455 3.18 3.18 8.50
CA GLN A 455 3.65 3.29 7.12
C GLN A 455 2.86 4.32 6.32
N SER A 456 1.55 4.46 6.58
CA SER A 456 0.72 5.43 5.89
C SER A 456 0.94 6.82 6.48
N GLN A 457 1.64 7.67 5.73
CA GLN A 457 1.97 9.03 6.18
C GLN A 457 0.92 10.06 5.78
N HIS A 458 0.25 9.86 4.65
CA HIS A 458 -0.61 10.88 4.03
C HIS A 458 -2.07 10.45 3.87
N ILE A 459 -2.33 9.15 3.78
CA ILE A 459 -3.69 8.64 3.64
C ILE A 459 -4.27 8.36 5.03
N PRO A 460 -5.45 8.89 5.38
CA PRO A 460 -6.09 8.58 6.65
C PRO A 460 -6.34 7.07 6.81
N VAL A 461 -6.12 6.56 8.02
CA VAL A 461 -6.36 5.16 8.38
C VAL A 461 -7.48 5.07 9.41
N LEU A 462 -8.58 4.38 9.07
CA LEU A 462 -9.73 4.16 9.95
C LEU A 462 -9.71 2.73 10.48
N GLY A 463 -9.65 2.59 11.80
CA GLY A 463 -9.70 1.30 12.48
C GLY A 463 -9.30 1.42 13.94
N HIS A 464 -9.09 0.29 14.60
CA HIS A 464 -8.59 0.22 15.97
C HIS A 464 -7.43 -0.77 16.07
N ALA A 465 -6.42 -0.45 16.88
CA ALA A 465 -5.26 -1.31 17.06
C ALA A 465 -5.36 -2.21 18.32
N GLU A 466 -6.21 -1.87 19.28
CA GLU A 466 -6.37 -2.58 20.55
C GLU A 466 -7.83 -2.53 21.02
N GLY A 467 -8.25 -3.55 21.76
CA GLY A 467 -9.59 -3.76 22.31
C GLY A 467 -9.63 -3.92 23.83
N ILE A 468 -8.95 -3.06 24.59
CA ILE A 468 -8.89 -3.14 26.06
C ILE A 468 -10.16 -2.51 26.64
N CYS A 469 -11.18 -3.36 26.82
CA CYS A 469 -12.50 -2.99 27.28
C CYS A 469 -12.69 -3.28 28.78
N HIS A 470 -13.39 -2.39 29.49
CA HIS A 470 -13.68 -2.54 30.91
C HIS A 470 -15.15 -2.81 31.19
N VAL A 471 -15.40 -3.59 32.23
CA VAL A 471 -16.69 -3.62 32.93
C VAL A 471 -16.45 -3.13 34.34
N TYR A 472 -17.18 -2.11 34.78
CA TYR A 472 -17.13 -1.55 36.13
C TYR A 472 -18.39 -1.94 36.90
N LEU A 473 -18.20 -2.60 38.04
CA LEU A 473 -19.26 -2.92 39.00
C LEU A 473 -19.29 -1.86 40.09
N ASP A 474 -20.25 -0.95 39.98
CA ASP A 474 -20.50 0.12 40.95
C ASP A 474 -21.02 -0.43 42.28
N LYS A 475 -20.94 0.35 43.37
CA LYS A 475 -21.43 -0.05 44.69
C LYS A 475 -22.90 -0.51 44.68
N ASP A 476 -23.73 0.12 43.85
CA ASP A 476 -25.17 -0.14 43.73
C ASP A 476 -25.49 -1.16 42.61
N ALA A 477 -24.54 -2.02 42.23
CA ALA A 477 -24.73 -3.04 41.20
C ALA A 477 -25.67 -4.18 41.65
N ASP A 478 -26.65 -4.52 40.81
CA ASP A 478 -27.46 -5.73 41.00
C ASP A 478 -26.61 -6.99 40.76
N PRO A 479 -26.50 -7.91 41.74
CA PRO A 479 -25.66 -9.11 41.63
C PRO A 479 -26.01 -10.01 40.44
N ALA A 480 -27.29 -10.17 40.14
CA ALA A 480 -27.73 -11.06 39.07
C ALA A 480 -27.40 -10.48 37.69
N LYS A 481 -27.59 -9.17 37.50
CA LYS A 481 -27.17 -8.45 36.27
C LYS A 481 -25.66 -8.48 36.12
N ALA A 482 -24.90 -8.21 37.18
CA ALA A 482 -23.43 -8.22 37.16
C ALA A 482 -22.89 -9.57 36.66
N LEU A 483 -23.35 -10.68 37.24
CA LEU A 483 -22.93 -12.03 36.82
C LEU A 483 -23.24 -12.32 35.35
N LYS A 484 -24.44 -11.94 34.88
CA LYS A 484 -24.86 -12.15 33.50
C LYS A 484 -24.03 -11.33 32.51
N ILE A 485 -23.82 -10.05 32.81
CA ILE A 485 -23.10 -9.11 31.95
C ILE A 485 -21.62 -9.48 31.88
N VAL A 486 -20.97 -9.76 33.01
CA VAL A 486 -19.55 -10.14 33.06
C VAL A 486 -19.31 -11.46 32.32
N ARG A 487 -20.20 -12.45 32.50
CA ARG A 487 -20.11 -13.72 31.77
C ARG A 487 -20.16 -13.51 30.26
N ASP A 488 -21.17 -12.80 29.79
CA ASP A 488 -21.36 -12.54 28.36
C ASP A 488 -20.19 -11.73 27.78
N ALA A 489 -19.79 -10.67 28.47
CA ALA A 489 -18.72 -9.77 28.04
C ALA A 489 -17.36 -10.48 27.86
N LYS A 490 -17.07 -11.53 28.64
CA LYS A 490 -15.83 -12.31 28.52
C LYS A 490 -15.96 -13.59 27.68
N CYS A 491 -17.05 -14.34 27.87
CA CYS A 491 -17.12 -15.74 27.45
C CYS A 491 -17.84 -15.96 26.11
N ASP A 492 -18.68 -15.02 25.65
CA ASP A 492 -19.42 -15.14 24.37
C ASP A 492 -18.46 -15.34 23.18
N TYR A 493 -17.51 -14.41 23.03
CA TYR A 493 -16.48 -14.50 22.00
C TYR A 493 -15.17 -13.84 22.49
N PRO A 494 -14.30 -14.59 23.20
CA PRO A 494 -13.14 -14.01 23.89
C PRO A 494 -12.07 -13.38 22.98
N ALA A 495 -12.08 -13.72 21.68
CA ALA A 495 -11.15 -13.18 20.69
C ALA A 495 -11.69 -11.94 19.95
N ALA A 496 -12.87 -11.43 20.36
CA ALA A 496 -13.42 -10.19 19.84
C ALA A 496 -12.75 -8.97 20.49
N CYS A 497 -12.58 -7.89 19.73
CA CYS A 497 -11.99 -6.65 20.22
C CYS A 497 -12.83 -5.88 21.24
N ASN A 498 -14.11 -6.25 21.40
CA ASN A 498 -15.02 -5.68 22.38
C ASN A 498 -15.28 -6.65 23.56
N ALA A 499 -14.52 -7.74 23.68
CA ALA A 499 -14.56 -8.61 24.85
C ALA A 499 -13.99 -7.86 26.06
N MET A 500 -14.55 -8.09 27.25
CA MET A 500 -14.00 -7.53 28.48
C MET A 500 -12.58 -8.05 28.70
N GLU A 501 -11.62 -7.17 28.97
CA GLU A 501 -10.25 -7.54 29.33
C GLU A 501 -9.95 -7.25 30.80
N THR A 502 -10.57 -6.20 31.35
CA THR A 502 -10.44 -5.82 32.76
C THR A 502 -11.81 -5.65 33.42
N LEU A 503 -12.00 -6.30 34.56
CA LEU A 503 -13.15 -6.11 35.44
C LEU A 503 -12.73 -5.18 36.60
N LEU A 504 -13.37 -4.03 36.70
CA LEU A 504 -13.22 -3.10 37.82
C LEU A 504 -14.32 -3.34 38.84
N ILE A 505 -13.95 -3.51 40.10
CA ILE A 505 -14.90 -3.79 41.18
C ILE A 505 -14.76 -2.72 42.25
N HIS A 506 -15.88 -2.09 42.62
CA HIS A 506 -15.92 -1.17 43.75
C HIS A 506 -15.52 -1.89 45.06
N GLU A 507 -14.71 -1.24 45.90
CA GLU A 507 -14.13 -1.84 47.12
C GLU A 507 -15.15 -2.50 48.05
N ASP A 508 -16.33 -1.90 48.21
CA ASP A 508 -17.47 -2.45 48.99
C ASP A 508 -17.85 -3.89 48.60
N HIS A 509 -17.67 -4.29 47.34
CA HIS A 509 -18.03 -5.64 46.88
C HIS A 509 -17.06 -6.74 47.28
N LEU A 510 -15.85 -6.40 47.73
CA LEU A 510 -14.87 -7.39 48.19
C LEU A 510 -15.32 -8.14 49.44
N SER A 511 -16.12 -7.48 50.27
CA SER A 511 -16.69 -8.05 51.49
C SER A 511 -17.93 -8.91 51.20
N ASN A 512 -18.48 -8.81 49.99
CA ASN A 512 -19.79 -9.33 49.63
C ASN A 512 -19.69 -10.65 48.86
N ASP A 513 -20.77 -11.42 48.87
CA ASP A 513 -20.87 -12.69 48.13
C ASP A 513 -20.72 -12.49 46.61
N LEU A 514 -21.04 -11.30 46.09
CA LEU A 514 -20.92 -10.98 44.66
C LEU A 514 -19.50 -11.20 44.11
N PHE A 515 -18.46 -10.80 44.85
CA PHE A 515 -17.07 -11.01 44.40
C PHE A 515 -16.73 -12.50 44.29
N ASN A 516 -17.15 -13.29 45.29
CA ASN A 516 -16.95 -14.74 45.30
C ASN A 516 -17.72 -15.42 44.17
N ASP A 517 -18.97 -15.00 43.93
CA ASP A 517 -19.81 -15.54 42.86
C ASP A 517 -19.24 -15.25 41.47
N ILE A 518 -18.71 -14.05 41.24
CA ILE A 518 -18.03 -13.71 39.98
C ILE A 518 -16.79 -14.58 39.79
N CYS A 519 -15.94 -14.70 40.80
CA CYS A 519 -14.73 -15.51 40.72
C CYS A 519 -15.05 -16.99 40.46
N ASN A 520 -16.06 -17.53 41.14
CA ASN A 520 -16.51 -18.92 40.95
C ASN A 520 -17.10 -19.12 39.55
N MET A 521 -17.90 -18.17 39.07
CA MET A 521 -18.48 -18.18 37.73
C MET A 521 -17.38 -18.17 36.66
N LEU A 522 -16.42 -17.24 36.73
CA LEU A 522 -15.31 -17.14 35.78
C LEU A 522 -14.46 -18.41 35.77
N LYS A 523 -14.14 -18.97 36.95
CA LYS A 523 -13.41 -20.25 37.06
C LYS A 523 -14.19 -21.41 36.42
N LYS A 524 -15.51 -21.46 36.62
CA LYS A 524 -16.38 -22.49 36.03
C LYS A 524 -16.41 -22.42 34.51
N GLU A 525 -16.38 -21.22 33.93
CA GLU A 525 -16.27 -20.98 32.49
C GLU A 525 -14.83 -21.18 31.95
N GLY A 526 -13.87 -21.54 32.81
CA GLY A 526 -12.48 -21.78 32.43
C GLY A 526 -11.65 -20.51 32.22
N VAL A 527 -12.11 -19.36 32.72
CA VAL A 527 -11.40 -18.08 32.61
C VAL A 527 -10.25 -18.02 33.60
N LYS A 528 -9.04 -17.73 33.11
CA LYS A 528 -7.89 -17.44 33.98
C LYS A 528 -7.96 -16.00 34.48
N ILE A 529 -8.02 -15.86 35.80
CA ILE A 529 -8.06 -14.55 36.45
C ILE A 529 -6.63 -14.11 36.75
N HIS A 530 -6.34 -12.84 36.48
CA HIS A 530 -5.12 -12.15 36.88
C HIS A 530 -5.47 -11.01 37.84
N ALA A 531 -4.76 -10.87 38.95
CA ALA A 531 -5.02 -9.83 39.95
C ALA A 531 -4.30 -8.52 39.60
N GLY A 532 -5.04 -7.42 39.56
CA GLY A 532 -4.46 -6.07 39.56
C GLY A 532 -3.75 -5.75 40.88
N PRO A 533 -2.84 -4.77 40.91
CA PRO A 533 -2.09 -4.39 42.10
C PRO A 533 -2.91 -4.18 43.39
N LYS A 534 -4.07 -3.49 43.32
CA LYS A 534 -4.88 -3.24 44.53
C LYS A 534 -5.52 -4.53 45.01
N LEU A 535 -6.08 -5.33 44.12
CA LEU A 535 -6.63 -6.65 44.45
C LEU A 535 -5.57 -7.59 45.06
N ALA A 536 -4.38 -7.66 44.45
CA ALA A 536 -3.29 -8.52 44.90
C ALA A 536 -2.83 -8.17 46.33
N SER A 537 -2.86 -6.88 46.69
CA SER A 537 -2.48 -6.42 48.04
C SER A 537 -3.49 -6.82 49.13
N GLN A 538 -4.74 -7.09 48.75
CA GLN A 538 -5.83 -7.39 49.67
C GLN A 538 -6.08 -8.91 49.82
N LEU A 539 -5.51 -9.73 48.94
CA LEU A 539 -5.65 -11.19 48.98
C LEU A 539 -4.39 -11.86 49.54
N THR A 540 -4.54 -12.65 50.60
CA THR A 540 -3.42 -13.46 51.15
C THR A 540 -3.00 -14.58 50.19
N PHE A 541 -3.96 -15.18 49.49
CA PHE A 541 -3.76 -16.19 48.46
C PHE A 541 -4.64 -15.86 47.26
N GLY A 542 -4.07 -15.15 46.28
CA GLY A 542 -4.79 -14.66 45.10
C GLY A 542 -4.37 -15.32 43.79
N PRO A 543 -5.07 -15.00 42.69
CA PRO A 543 -4.62 -15.33 41.34
C PRO A 543 -3.25 -14.69 41.03
N PRO A 544 -2.54 -15.15 39.98
CA PRO A 544 -1.28 -14.53 39.57
C PRO A 544 -1.46 -13.02 39.27
N PRO A 545 -0.43 -12.20 39.52
CA PRO A 545 -0.52 -10.77 39.25
C PRO A 545 -0.64 -10.50 37.75
N ALA A 546 -1.43 -9.50 37.38
CA ALA A 546 -1.53 -9.02 36.01
C ALA A 546 -0.18 -8.46 35.54
N ARG A 547 0.26 -8.88 34.34
CA ARG A 547 1.52 -8.43 33.74
C ARG A 547 1.53 -6.92 33.46
N SER A 548 0.38 -6.38 33.05
CA SER A 548 0.15 -4.98 32.73
C SER A 548 -1.34 -4.72 32.83
N MET A 549 -1.72 -3.53 33.31
CA MET A 549 -3.13 -3.08 33.27
C MET A 549 -3.57 -2.65 31.87
N LYS A 550 -2.60 -2.44 30.96
CA LYS A 550 -2.82 -2.20 29.54
C LYS A 550 -2.42 -3.45 28.76
N PHE A 551 -3.30 -4.45 28.75
CA PHE A 551 -3.08 -5.73 28.06
C PHE A 551 -4.39 -6.30 27.52
N GLU A 552 -4.40 -6.69 26.26
CA GLU A 552 -5.52 -7.40 25.61
C GLU A 552 -5.20 -8.89 25.61
N TYR A 553 -5.99 -9.71 26.31
CA TYR A 553 -5.75 -11.15 26.38
C TYR A 553 -6.26 -11.88 25.15
N GLY A 554 -7.41 -11.46 24.58
CA GLY A 554 -7.99 -12.08 23.38
C GLY A 554 -8.33 -13.57 23.53
N ALA A 555 -8.49 -14.02 24.77
CA ALA A 555 -8.71 -15.41 25.18
C ALA A 555 -9.57 -15.46 26.44
N LEU A 556 -9.85 -16.67 26.96
CA LEU A 556 -10.51 -16.88 28.26
C LEU A 556 -9.57 -16.53 29.42
N GLU A 557 -9.10 -15.28 29.46
CA GLU A 557 -8.33 -14.68 30.54
C GLU A 557 -8.82 -13.23 30.76
N CYS A 558 -8.74 -12.74 31.99
CA CYS A 558 -9.07 -11.35 32.33
C CYS A 558 -8.26 -10.84 33.52
N CYS A 559 -8.13 -9.53 33.63
CA CYS A 559 -7.68 -8.84 34.83
C CYS A 559 -8.87 -8.48 35.73
N ILE A 560 -8.73 -8.62 37.04
CA ILE A 560 -9.66 -8.04 38.02
C ILE A 560 -8.90 -7.04 38.88
N GLU A 561 -9.41 -5.82 38.98
CA GLU A 561 -8.83 -4.76 39.79
C GLU A 561 -9.90 -4.08 40.67
N VAL A 562 -9.46 -3.64 41.85
CA VAL A 562 -10.31 -2.94 42.82
C VAL A 562 -10.19 -1.44 42.61
N VAL A 563 -11.32 -0.74 42.63
CA VAL A 563 -11.39 0.71 42.59
C VAL A 563 -12.15 1.24 43.80
N LYS A 564 -11.72 2.40 44.29
CA LYS A 564 -12.28 2.99 45.51
C LYS A 564 -13.68 3.56 45.28
N ASP A 565 -13.85 4.25 44.15
CA ASP A 565 -15.06 4.98 43.80
C ASP A 565 -15.18 5.13 42.27
N MET A 566 -16.22 5.84 41.83
CA MET A 566 -16.50 6.09 40.41
C MET A 566 -15.38 6.85 39.70
N ASP A 567 -14.79 7.86 40.36
CA ASP A 567 -13.74 8.68 39.76
C ASP A 567 -12.48 7.84 39.52
N ASP A 568 -12.09 7.00 40.49
CA ASP A 568 -10.98 6.04 40.33
C ASP A 568 -11.26 5.02 39.21
N ALA A 569 -12.53 4.62 39.00
CA ALA A 569 -12.92 3.76 37.88
C ALA A 569 -12.77 4.47 36.52
N ILE A 570 -13.24 5.71 36.40
CA ILE A 570 -13.13 6.52 35.18
C ILE A 570 -11.66 6.80 34.85
N ASP A 571 -10.87 7.20 35.84
CA ASP A 571 -9.44 7.47 35.70
C ASP A 571 -8.69 6.20 35.26
N HIS A 572 -9.06 5.04 35.79
CA HIS A 572 -8.51 3.75 35.35
C HIS A 572 -8.79 3.50 33.87
N ILE A 573 -10.05 3.66 33.45
CA ILE A 573 -10.49 3.43 32.07
C ILE A 573 -9.75 4.37 31.11
N HIS A 574 -9.66 5.66 31.43
CA HIS A 574 -8.94 6.63 30.59
C HIS A 574 -7.44 6.34 30.49
N LYS A 575 -6.83 5.85 31.58
CA LYS A 575 -5.39 5.59 31.64
C LYS A 575 -5.01 4.30 30.91
N PHE A 576 -5.80 3.24 31.05
CA PHE A 576 -5.42 1.90 30.62
C PHE A 576 -6.26 1.34 29.46
N GLY A 577 -7.47 1.88 29.23
CA GLY A 577 -8.34 1.47 28.13
C GLY A 577 -7.83 1.89 26.76
N SER A 578 -8.38 1.23 25.75
CA SER A 578 -8.14 1.60 24.34
C SER A 578 -9.19 2.56 23.78
N SER A 579 -10.06 3.12 24.64
CA SER A 579 -11.23 3.93 24.28
C SER A 579 -12.17 3.22 23.30
N HIS A 580 -12.30 1.89 23.41
CA HIS A 580 -13.15 1.07 22.56
C HIS A 580 -14.57 0.97 23.14
N THR A 581 -14.78 0.06 24.09
CA THR A 581 -16.08 -0.15 24.74
C THR A 581 -15.91 -0.30 26.24
N ASP A 582 -16.62 0.50 27.03
CA ASP A 582 -16.57 0.39 28.49
C ASP A 582 -17.98 0.43 29.08
N VAL A 583 -18.19 -0.34 30.14
CA VAL A 583 -19.51 -0.64 30.69
C VAL A 583 -19.56 -0.33 32.17
N ILE A 584 -20.65 0.26 32.65
CA ILE A 584 -21.02 0.31 34.06
C ILE A 584 -22.20 -0.61 34.35
N VAL A 585 -22.13 -1.33 35.47
CA VAL A 585 -23.24 -2.06 36.06
C VAL A 585 -23.64 -1.36 37.37
N THR A 586 -24.84 -0.80 37.41
CA THR A 586 -25.39 -0.07 38.57
C THR A 586 -26.92 0.05 38.47
N GLU A 587 -27.62 0.03 39.60
CA GLU A 587 -29.04 0.43 39.68
C GLU A 587 -29.21 1.92 40.01
N ASN A 588 -28.11 2.65 40.25
CA ASN A 588 -28.14 4.07 40.54
C ASN A 588 -28.08 4.91 39.26
N ASP A 589 -29.22 5.52 38.91
CA ASP A 589 -29.36 6.37 37.72
C ASP A 589 -28.37 7.55 37.67
N SER A 590 -28.00 8.10 38.83
CA SER A 590 -27.06 9.22 38.91
C SER A 590 -25.63 8.77 38.60
N SER A 591 -25.22 7.61 39.16
CA SER A 591 -23.96 6.94 38.84
C SER A 591 -23.87 6.57 37.36
N ALA A 592 -24.94 5.98 36.81
CA ALA A 592 -25.01 5.61 35.40
C ALA A 592 -24.83 6.83 34.47
N LYS A 593 -25.58 7.91 34.69
CA LYS A 593 -25.47 9.14 33.90
C LYS A 593 -24.09 9.79 34.02
N HIS A 594 -23.50 9.76 35.21
CA HIS A 594 -22.17 10.29 35.44
C HIS A 594 -21.10 9.50 34.67
N PHE A 595 -21.13 8.17 34.72
CA PHE A 595 -20.22 7.31 33.96
C PHE A 595 -20.38 7.50 32.44
N LEU A 596 -21.62 7.44 31.92
CA LEU A 596 -21.91 7.61 30.49
C LEU A 596 -21.43 8.94 29.93
N ARG A 597 -21.42 10.00 30.74
CA ARG A 597 -20.95 11.33 30.33
C ARG A 597 -19.42 11.48 30.44
N SER A 598 -18.80 10.80 31.39
CA SER A 598 -17.40 11.05 31.78
C SER A 598 -16.41 10.09 31.11
N VAL A 599 -16.84 8.87 30.79
CA VAL A 599 -16.02 7.91 30.04
C VAL A 599 -15.94 8.31 28.58
N ASP A 600 -14.73 8.44 28.05
CA ASP A 600 -14.46 8.91 26.69
C ASP A 600 -14.02 7.76 25.78
N SER A 601 -14.91 6.79 25.65
CA SER A 601 -14.74 5.62 24.78
C SER A 601 -15.68 5.72 23.57
N ALA A 602 -15.39 4.96 22.53
CA ALA A 602 -16.21 4.94 21.33
C ALA A 602 -17.64 4.45 21.63
N CYS A 603 -17.76 3.48 22.55
CA CYS A 603 -19.02 2.98 23.07
C CYS A 603 -18.98 3.01 24.61
N VAL A 604 -20.01 3.55 25.24
CA VAL A 604 -20.17 3.52 26.71
C VAL A 604 -21.56 2.98 27.04
N PHE A 605 -21.62 1.94 27.86
CA PHE A 605 -22.87 1.22 28.14
C PHE A 605 -23.22 1.20 29.62
N HIS A 606 -24.53 1.15 29.91
CA HIS A 606 -25.09 0.97 31.24
C HIS A 606 -25.91 -0.32 31.26
N ASN A 607 -25.58 -1.26 32.15
CA ASN A 607 -26.28 -2.53 32.34
C ASN A 607 -26.43 -3.38 31.05
N VAL A 608 -25.46 -3.26 30.12
CA VAL A 608 -25.42 -3.98 28.84
C VAL A 608 -24.00 -4.49 28.57
N SER A 609 -23.88 -5.71 28.08
CA SER A 609 -22.58 -6.33 27.75
C SER A 609 -21.80 -5.52 26.71
N SER A 610 -20.47 -5.46 26.87
CA SER A 610 -19.56 -4.80 25.92
C SER A 610 -19.65 -5.39 24.52
N ARG A 611 -20.08 -6.65 24.41
CA ARG A 611 -20.29 -7.37 23.15
C ARG A 611 -21.29 -6.68 22.23
N PHE A 612 -22.20 -5.85 22.75
CA PHE A 612 -23.16 -5.12 21.92
C PHE A 612 -22.53 -4.06 21.00
N ALA A 613 -21.28 -3.65 21.23
CA ALA A 613 -20.55 -2.74 20.35
C ALA A 613 -20.18 -3.41 19.01
N ASP A 614 -21.15 -3.50 18.11
CA ASP A 614 -21.07 -4.17 16.81
C ASP A 614 -22.09 -3.54 15.86
N GLY A 615 -21.71 -3.30 14.60
CA GLY A 615 -22.55 -2.59 13.63
C GLY A 615 -23.89 -3.27 13.35
N PHE A 616 -23.94 -4.60 13.28
CA PHE A 616 -25.20 -5.31 13.08
C PHE A 616 -26.09 -5.18 14.32
N ARG A 617 -25.53 -5.33 15.53
CA ARG A 617 -26.27 -5.16 16.79
C ARG A 617 -26.78 -3.73 17.01
N PHE A 618 -26.11 -2.73 16.45
CA PHE A 618 -26.54 -1.32 16.46
C PHE A 618 -27.58 -0.99 15.39
N GLY A 619 -27.95 -1.95 14.52
CA GLY A 619 -28.92 -1.71 13.46
C GLY A 619 -28.34 -1.02 12.22
N LEU A 620 -27.02 -1.02 12.04
CA LEU A 620 -26.34 -0.46 10.86
C LEU A 620 -26.31 -1.44 9.67
N GLY A 621 -26.82 -2.67 9.85
CA GLY A 621 -26.82 -3.76 8.86
C GLY A 621 -25.46 -4.46 8.76
N ALA A 622 -24.39 -3.72 8.47
CA ALA A 622 -23.02 -4.21 8.66
C ALA A 622 -22.09 -3.07 9.06
N GLU A 623 -20.84 -3.42 9.36
CA GLU A 623 -19.77 -2.48 9.64
C GLU A 623 -18.56 -2.76 8.76
N VAL A 624 -17.85 -1.71 8.39
CA VAL A 624 -16.53 -1.82 7.76
C VAL A 624 -15.43 -2.09 8.81
N GLY A 625 -15.69 -1.70 10.05
CA GLY A 625 -14.68 -1.41 11.07
C GLY A 625 -15.33 -0.90 12.35
N ILE A 626 -14.61 -1.04 13.47
CA ILE A 626 -14.84 -0.21 14.64
C ILE A 626 -13.71 0.82 14.69
N SER A 627 -14.05 2.08 14.91
CA SER A 627 -13.08 3.17 15.01
C SER A 627 -12.99 3.67 16.45
N THR A 628 -11.79 3.72 17.01
CA THR A 628 -11.52 4.42 18.28
C THR A 628 -11.01 5.84 18.05
N ALA A 629 -10.89 6.28 16.80
CA ALA A 629 -10.48 7.64 16.46
C ALA A 629 -11.53 8.66 16.90
N ARG A 630 -11.08 9.88 17.23
CA ARG A 630 -11.94 10.99 17.67
C ARG A 630 -12.40 11.89 16.53
N ILE A 631 -11.91 11.65 15.32
CA ILE A 631 -12.22 12.42 14.12
C ILE A 631 -12.94 11.54 13.11
N HIS A 632 -13.78 12.16 12.27
CA HIS A 632 -14.55 11.52 11.21
C HIS A 632 -15.65 10.57 11.69
N ALA A 633 -15.30 9.35 12.10
CA ALA A 633 -16.24 8.32 12.56
C ALA A 633 -15.68 7.58 13.78
N ARG A 634 -16.55 7.30 14.75
CA ARG A 634 -16.20 6.69 16.04
C ARG A 634 -17.24 5.64 16.43
N GLY A 635 -16.80 4.49 16.93
CA GLY A 635 -17.63 3.32 17.18
C GLY A 635 -17.76 2.43 15.94
N PRO A 636 -18.76 1.54 15.87
CA PRO A 636 -19.07 0.77 14.68
C PRO A 636 -19.35 1.67 13.47
N VAL A 637 -18.62 1.46 12.38
CA VAL A 637 -18.63 2.32 11.20
C VAL A 637 -19.45 1.68 10.08
N GLY A 638 -20.69 2.16 9.90
CA GLY A 638 -21.59 1.80 8.80
C GLY A 638 -21.45 2.69 7.56
N VAL A 639 -22.51 2.81 6.76
CA VAL A 639 -22.51 3.58 5.50
C VAL A 639 -22.18 5.06 5.72
N GLU A 640 -22.74 5.69 6.76
CA GLU A 640 -22.53 7.11 7.04
C GLU A 640 -21.06 7.46 7.32
N GLY A 641 -20.32 6.56 7.97
CA GLY A 641 -18.89 6.75 8.22
C GLY A 641 -18.00 6.57 6.98
N LEU A 642 -18.58 6.22 5.84
CA LEU A 642 -17.91 6.21 4.52
C LEU A 642 -18.29 7.42 3.66
N LEU A 643 -18.95 8.41 4.24
CA LEU A 643 -19.32 9.67 3.60
C LEU A 643 -18.60 10.84 4.27
N THR A 644 -18.37 11.89 3.49
CA THR A 644 -17.95 13.21 3.94
C THR A 644 -19.01 14.25 3.54
N THR A 645 -18.71 15.53 3.71
CA THR A 645 -19.64 16.61 3.37
C THR A 645 -19.03 17.58 2.38
N LYS A 646 -19.87 18.19 1.53
CA LYS A 646 -19.50 19.33 0.69
C LYS A 646 -20.50 20.47 0.85
N TRP A 647 -20.03 21.69 0.62
CA TRP A 647 -20.85 22.88 0.58
C TRP A 647 -21.25 23.21 -0.87
N ILE A 648 -22.54 23.42 -1.10
CA ILE A 648 -23.10 23.89 -2.36
C ILE A 648 -23.70 25.27 -2.09
N LEU A 649 -23.22 26.28 -2.81
CA LEU A 649 -23.74 27.65 -2.73
C LEU A 649 -24.40 27.99 -4.06
N GLU A 650 -25.70 28.25 -4.02
CA GLU A 650 -26.49 28.64 -5.19
C GLU A 650 -26.87 30.12 -5.07
N GLY A 651 -26.54 30.89 -6.10
CA GLY A 651 -26.85 32.31 -6.18
C GLY A 651 -27.09 32.75 -7.62
N THR A 652 -27.51 33.99 -7.81
CA THR A 652 -27.77 34.59 -9.13
C THR A 652 -26.53 35.25 -9.75
N ASP A 653 -25.96 36.22 -9.04
CA ASP A 653 -24.93 37.16 -9.53
C ASP A 653 -24.12 37.77 -8.35
N HIS A 654 -24.16 37.10 -7.20
CA HIS A 654 -23.61 37.61 -5.95
C HIS A 654 -22.10 37.79 -6.01
N THR A 655 -21.61 38.95 -5.58
CA THR A 655 -20.17 39.20 -5.37
C THR A 655 -19.90 39.61 -3.93
N ALA A 656 -18.75 39.20 -3.38
CA ALA A 656 -18.38 39.54 -2.00
C ALA A 656 -18.23 41.07 -1.78
N ALA A 657 -17.85 41.82 -2.82
CA ALA A 657 -17.70 43.27 -2.75
C ALA A 657 -19.03 43.99 -2.45
N GLU A 658 -20.15 43.53 -3.03
CA GLU A 658 -21.47 44.13 -2.80
C GLU A 658 -21.93 44.02 -1.34
N PHE A 659 -21.52 42.97 -0.62
CA PHE A 659 -21.79 42.82 0.81
C PHE A 659 -20.89 43.75 1.65
N ASN A 660 -19.62 43.90 1.27
CA ASN A 660 -18.70 44.81 1.95
C ASN A 660 -19.05 46.29 1.75
N GLU A 661 -19.58 46.64 0.58
CA GLU A 661 -20.04 47.98 0.23
C GLU A 661 -21.46 48.29 0.74
N GLY A 662 -22.13 47.32 1.38
CA GLY A 662 -23.50 47.48 1.90
C GLY A 662 -24.60 47.54 0.83
N LYS A 663 -24.30 47.13 -0.42
CA LYS A 663 -25.28 47.02 -1.52
C LYS A 663 -26.20 45.81 -1.36
N ARG A 664 -25.73 44.74 -0.72
CA ARG A 664 -26.52 43.58 -0.30
C ARG A 664 -26.35 43.32 1.19
N ASN A 665 -27.36 42.71 1.81
CA ASN A 665 -27.38 42.41 3.24
C ASN A 665 -27.37 40.89 3.49
N TRP A 666 -26.69 40.50 4.57
CA TRP A 666 -26.72 39.13 5.08
C TRP A 666 -28.02 38.86 5.86
N LEU A 667 -28.55 37.65 5.71
CA LEU A 667 -29.73 37.14 6.44
C LEU A 667 -29.35 36.01 7.43
N HIS A 668 -28.52 35.06 6.99
CA HIS A 668 -28.10 33.88 7.77
C HIS A 668 -29.26 33.08 8.40
N GLU A 669 -30.39 32.98 7.70
CA GLU A 669 -31.57 32.27 8.17
C GLU A 669 -31.42 30.76 7.94
N THR A 670 -31.60 29.94 9.00
CA THR A 670 -31.59 28.48 8.86
C THR A 670 -32.89 28.03 8.21
N LEU A 671 -32.78 27.29 7.11
CA LEU A 671 -33.91 26.73 6.38
C LEU A 671 -34.12 25.25 6.74
N PRO A 672 -35.36 24.73 6.64
CA PRO A 672 -35.62 23.31 6.82
C PRO A 672 -34.88 22.47 5.78
N VAL A 673 -34.32 21.36 6.25
CA VAL A 673 -33.72 20.27 5.47
C VAL A 673 -34.77 19.18 5.36
N ASN A 674 -35.58 19.24 4.30
CA ASN A 674 -36.53 18.17 3.96
C ASN A 674 -35.81 17.07 3.19
#